data_AF-A0A9Q0JAI6-F1
#
_entry.id   AF-A0A9Q0JAI6-F1
#
_cell.length_a   1.000
_cell.length_b   1.000
_cell.length_c   1.000
_cell.angle_alpha   90.00
_cell.angle_beta   90.00
_cell.angle_gamma   90.00
#
_symmetry.space_group_name_H-M   'P 1'
#
loop_
_entity.id
_entity.type
_entity.pdbx_description
1 polymer ?
#
loop_
_entity_poly.entity_id
_entity_poly.type
_entity_poly.pdbx_seq_one_letter_code
_entity_poly.pdbx_strand_id
1 'polypeptide(L)'
;MSSEMRIAVIGAGISGLVSAYALAKAGASVVLYEKEDYLGGHSKTVSFDGVDLDLGFMVFNRVTYPNMMEFFESLGVDMELSDMSFSVSLNNGRGCEWGSRNGLSGLFAQKTNVLNPYFWQMIREIIKFKDNVLSYLEMLENNPDIDRNETLGQFINSRGYSKLFQEAYLVPMCGSIWSCPSDGVMNFSAYSILSFCRNHHLLQLFGRPQWLTVRWRSHSYVNKVREQLERWGCQIRSSCEVHSVSTSDDGCTIFCRDGSHEMYSGCIMALHAPDALKLLGDQATYDEKRVLGAFQYMYSDIYLHRDKKFMPQNPAAWSAWNFLGSTDTKVCLTYWLNVLQNLGETSLPFLVTLNPDQEPNHTLLKWRTGHPVPSVAASKASLEFESIQGKRGIWFCGAYQGYGFHEDGLKSGLVAAHKLLGKSCSILSNPKHMAPSLLETGARLFVTRFLGHYISTGSLILVEEGGTMFTFEGTANKCFLKTVLRVHSPQFYWKIMTQADLGLADAYINGDFSFVDKDKGLLNFFMILIANRDANKATTQMSKRRGWWTPLLFTAGIASAKFFLQHVSRQNSVTQARRNISRHYDLSNELFGLFLDETMVYSCAVFKSEDEDLKDAQMTKVNLLIEKARVSKEHEVLEIGCGWGTLAIEVVKQTGCKYTGITLSEEQLKYAEMKVKDAGLQDRIKFLLCDYRQLPKNYKYDRIISCEMIEAVGHEYMEEFFGCCESVLAEDGIFVLQFISIPEERYDEYRQSSDFIKEYIFPGGCLPSLARITSAMAASSRFCVEHVENIGIHYYQTLRLWRQNFLANQSKILGLGFNEKFQRTWEYYFDYCAAGFKTCTLGNYQVVFSRPGNVAALGDPYKTCLTAN
;
A
#
# COMPACT_ATOMS: atom_id res chain seq x y z
N MET A 1 48.67 7.69 -9.65
CA MET A 1 47.60 7.67 -10.66
C MET A 1 46.98 6.29 -10.61
N SER A 2 45.79 6.15 -10.05
CA SER A 2 45.02 4.89 -10.14
C SER A 2 44.88 4.57 -11.63
N SER A 3 45.29 3.40 -12.09
CA SER A 3 44.96 2.97 -13.45
C SER A 3 43.44 3.02 -13.61
N GLU A 4 42.98 3.64 -14.69
CA GLU A 4 41.57 3.73 -15.00
C GLU A 4 41.04 2.32 -15.26
N MET A 5 40.13 1.84 -14.40
CA MET A 5 39.63 0.46 -14.46
C MET A 5 38.77 0.31 -15.72
N ARG A 6 39.35 -0.33 -16.74
CA ARG A 6 38.70 -0.59 -18.04
C ARG A 6 38.14 -2.00 -18.06
N ILE A 7 36.83 -2.14 -18.29
CA ILE A 7 36.10 -3.41 -18.13
C ILE A 7 35.40 -3.77 -19.44
N ALA A 8 35.49 -5.03 -19.84
CA ALA A 8 34.72 -5.57 -20.95
C ALA A 8 33.42 -6.23 -20.46
N VAL A 9 32.30 -5.96 -21.11
CA VAL A 9 31.04 -6.69 -20.93
C VAL A 9 30.71 -7.37 -22.25
N ILE A 10 30.55 -8.69 -22.23
CA ILE A 10 30.37 -9.51 -23.44
C ILE A 10 28.93 -10.01 -23.47
N GLY A 11 28.17 -9.57 -24.48
CA GLY A 11 26.73 -9.79 -24.62
C GLY A 11 25.93 -8.59 -24.12
N ALA A 12 25.06 -8.03 -24.96
CA ALA A 12 24.21 -6.89 -24.66
C ALA A 12 22.73 -7.29 -24.46
N GLY A 13 22.47 -8.48 -23.94
CA GLY A 13 21.18 -8.81 -23.32
C GLY A 13 20.94 -8.00 -22.04
N ILE A 14 19.80 -8.22 -21.38
CA ILE A 14 19.44 -7.49 -20.14
C ILE A 14 20.54 -7.57 -19.06
N SER A 15 21.17 -8.73 -18.88
CA SER A 15 22.26 -8.91 -17.93
C SER A 15 23.46 -8.00 -18.23
N GLY A 16 23.90 -7.96 -19.49
CA GLY A 16 25.05 -7.17 -19.90
C GLY A 16 24.76 -5.67 -19.90
N LEU A 17 23.57 -5.27 -20.39
CA LEU A 17 23.12 -3.88 -20.35
C LEU A 17 23.11 -3.33 -18.92
N VAL A 18 22.57 -4.09 -17.97
CA VAL A 18 22.49 -3.66 -16.56
C VAL A 18 23.87 -3.72 -15.89
N SER A 19 24.70 -4.73 -16.19
CA SER A 19 26.08 -4.77 -15.73
C SER A 19 26.86 -3.53 -16.19
N ALA A 20 26.81 -3.21 -17.49
CA ALA A 20 27.45 -2.04 -18.07
C ALA A 20 26.91 -0.75 -17.41
N TYR A 21 25.60 -0.66 -17.20
CA TYR A 21 24.95 0.49 -16.58
C TYR A 21 25.45 0.72 -15.14
N ALA A 22 25.51 -0.34 -14.33
CA ALA A 22 25.97 -0.25 -12.94
C ALA A 22 27.47 0.11 -12.85
N LEU A 23 28.30 -0.48 -13.73
CA LEU A 23 29.74 -0.17 -13.80
C LEU A 23 29.98 1.28 -14.23
N ALA A 24 29.32 1.73 -15.29
CA ALA A 24 29.44 3.09 -15.81
C ALA A 24 28.96 4.13 -14.81
N LYS A 25 27.82 3.88 -14.14
CA LYS A 25 27.30 4.74 -13.06
C LYS A 25 28.29 4.86 -11.89
N ALA A 26 29.11 3.84 -11.65
CA ALA A 26 30.16 3.86 -10.63
C ALA A 26 31.47 4.52 -11.11
N GLY A 27 31.55 4.98 -12.36
CA GLY A 27 32.71 5.67 -12.93
C GLY A 27 33.75 4.78 -13.61
N ALA A 28 33.43 3.51 -13.91
CA ALA A 28 34.34 2.63 -14.64
C ALA A 28 34.26 2.86 -16.17
N SER A 29 35.38 2.66 -16.87
CA SER A 29 35.41 2.74 -18.34
C SER A 29 34.94 1.40 -18.93
N VAL A 30 33.73 1.37 -19.50
CA VAL A 30 33.11 0.12 -19.99
C VAL A 30 33.14 0.02 -21.51
N VAL A 31 33.49 -1.17 -22.02
CA VAL A 31 33.29 -1.56 -23.43
C VAL A 31 32.31 -2.72 -23.48
N LEU A 32 31.16 -2.50 -24.13
CA LEU A 32 30.09 -3.48 -24.29
C LEU A 32 30.15 -4.09 -25.70
N TYR A 33 30.32 -5.42 -25.76
CA TYR A 33 30.38 -6.19 -27.00
C TYR A 33 29.06 -6.90 -27.28
N GLU A 34 28.55 -6.81 -28.50
CA GLU A 34 27.36 -7.51 -28.97
C GLU A 34 27.59 -8.06 -30.37
N LYS A 35 27.24 -9.34 -30.56
CA LYS A 35 27.41 -10.03 -31.85
C LYS A 35 26.40 -9.58 -32.88
N GLU A 36 25.18 -9.25 -32.44
CA GLU A 36 24.10 -8.77 -33.32
C GLU A 36 24.26 -7.28 -33.63
N ASP A 37 23.56 -6.79 -34.64
CA ASP A 37 23.50 -5.36 -34.98
C ASP A 37 22.59 -4.53 -34.04
N TYR A 38 21.91 -5.19 -33.10
CA TYR A 38 21.01 -4.59 -32.12
C TYR A 38 21.34 -5.03 -30.69
N LEU A 39 20.94 -4.21 -29.70
CA LEU A 39 21.08 -4.53 -28.27
C LEU A 39 19.77 -5.10 -27.71
N GLY A 40 19.82 -5.80 -26.58
CA GLY A 40 18.66 -6.28 -25.84
C GLY A 40 18.49 -7.80 -25.85
N GLY A 41 19.18 -8.52 -26.74
CA GLY A 41 19.13 -9.98 -26.84
C GLY A 41 17.72 -10.51 -27.10
N HIS A 42 17.13 -11.17 -26.09
CA HIS A 42 15.73 -11.65 -26.16
C HIS A 42 14.69 -10.52 -26.14
N SER A 43 15.05 -9.29 -25.73
CA SER A 43 14.17 -8.12 -25.83
C SER A 43 14.15 -7.63 -27.28
N LYS A 44 13.30 -8.25 -28.10
CA LYS A 44 13.27 -8.06 -29.55
C LYS A 44 11.93 -7.49 -29.99
N THR A 45 11.95 -6.28 -30.52
CA THR A 45 10.79 -5.67 -31.18
C THR A 45 10.96 -5.69 -32.69
N VAL A 46 9.88 -5.99 -33.41
CA VAL A 46 9.81 -5.91 -34.88
C VAL A 46 8.61 -5.07 -35.30
N SER A 47 8.69 -4.44 -36.47
CA SER A 47 7.61 -3.61 -37.00
C SER A 47 6.98 -4.26 -38.23
N PHE A 48 5.66 -4.45 -38.23
CA PHE A 48 4.89 -4.95 -39.37
C PHE A 48 3.58 -4.17 -39.50
N ASP A 49 3.23 -3.77 -40.72
CA ASP A 49 2.03 -2.97 -41.01
C ASP A 49 1.90 -1.69 -40.15
N GLY A 50 3.03 -1.07 -39.80
CA GLY A 50 3.08 0.11 -38.93
C GLY A 50 2.81 -0.16 -37.45
N VAL A 51 2.87 -1.43 -37.03
CA VAL A 51 2.66 -1.87 -35.65
C VAL A 51 3.94 -2.52 -35.12
N ASP A 52 4.41 -2.02 -33.98
CA ASP A 52 5.56 -2.58 -33.27
C ASP A 52 5.12 -3.72 -32.33
N LEU A 53 5.82 -4.85 -32.44
CA LEU A 53 5.51 -6.13 -31.81
C LEU A 53 6.73 -6.65 -31.05
N ASP A 54 6.59 -6.86 -29.74
CA ASP A 54 7.59 -7.60 -28.97
C ASP A 54 7.45 -9.10 -29.24
N LEU A 55 8.58 -9.72 -29.56
CA LEU A 55 8.69 -11.16 -29.80
C LEU A 55 9.37 -11.90 -28.65
N GLY A 56 10.05 -11.16 -27.77
CA GLY A 56 10.61 -11.65 -26.53
C GLY A 56 10.66 -10.52 -25.51
N PHE A 57 10.63 -10.89 -24.23
CA PHE A 57 10.27 -9.99 -23.13
C PHE A 57 8.95 -9.24 -23.37
N MET A 58 7.86 -9.99 -23.45
CA MET A 58 6.54 -9.42 -23.75
C MET A 58 5.85 -8.85 -22.51
N VAL A 59 6.06 -9.46 -21.34
CA VAL A 59 5.37 -9.08 -20.10
C VAL A 59 6.25 -9.27 -18.86
N PHE A 60 5.86 -8.59 -17.79
CA PHE A 60 6.43 -8.69 -16.44
C PHE A 60 5.36 -8.33 -15.40
N ASN A 61 5.65 -8.43 -14.11
CA ASN A 61 4.72 -8.03 -13.06
C ASN A 61 5.45 -7.48 -11.85
N ARG A 62 4.76 -6.70 -11.01
CA ARG A 62 5.38 -6.00 -9.87
C ARG A 62 5.91 -6.92 -8.76
N VAL A 63 5.47 -8.19 -8.71
CA VAL A 63 5.81 -9.13 -7.64
C VAL A 63 7.09 -9.87 -7.92
N THR A 64 7.21 -10.40 -9.14
CA THR A 64 8.35 -11.24 -9.50
C THR A 64 9.42 -10.49 -10.27
N TYR A 65 9.19 -9.20 -10.57
CA TYR A 65 10.15 -8.30 -11.21
C TYR A 65 10.43 -7.01 -10.39
N PRO A 66 10.62 -7.06 -9.06
CA PRO A 66 10.76 -5.85 -8.25
C PRO A 66 11.99 -4.99 -8.64
N ASN A 67 13.12 -5.62 -8.99
CA ASN A 67 14.34 -4.89 -9.34
C ASN A 67 14.21 -4.27 -10.75
N MET A 68 13.57 -4.97 -11.68
CA MET A 68 13.24 -4.42 -12.98
C MET A 68 12.23 -3.27 -12.91
N MET A 69 11.25 -3.34 -12.01
CA MET A 69 10.33 -2.23 -11.76
C MET A 69 11.09 -0.97 -11.31
N GLU A 70 11.97 -1.10 -10.32
CA GLU A 70 12.81 0.01 -9.86
C GLU A 70 13.71 0.54 -10.99
N PHE A 71 14.29 -0.36 -11.79
CA PHE A 71 15.11 0.02 -12.93
C PHE A 71 14.32 0.81 -13.98
N PHE A 72 13.12 0.35 -14.35
CA PHE A 72 12.24 1.04 -15.28
C PHE A 72 11.78 2.39 -14.75
N GLU A 73 11.42 2.49 -13.47
CA GLU A 73 11.06 3.75 -12.82
C GLU A 73 12.25 4.73 -12.85
N SER A 74 13.48 4.25 -12.60
CA SER A 74 14.69 5.09 -12.67
C SER A 74 15.02 5.61 -14.07
N LEU A 75 14.61 4.89 -15.12
CA LEU A 75 14.77 5.27 -16.52
C LEU A 75 13.56 6.05 -17.07
N GLY A 76 12.49 6.21 -16.28
CA GLY A 76 11.21 6.78 -16.71
C GLY A 76 10.55 5.96 -17.83
N VAL A 77 10.67 4.64 -17.80
CA VAL A 77 10.02 3.75 -18.79
C VAL A 77 8.54 3.63 -18.46
N ASP A 78 7.70 3.95 -19.45
CA ASP A 78 6.25 3.83 -19.32
C ASP A 78 5.79 2.36 -19.44
N MET A 79 4.75 2.01 -18.68
CA MET A 79 4.25 0.65 -18.59
C MET A 79 2.72 0.65 -18.69
N GLU A 80 2.15 -0.39 -19.28
CA GLU A 80 0.71 -0.56 -19.44
C GLU A 80 0.26 -1.96 -19.00
N LEU A 81 -1.03 -2.11 -18.67
CA LEU A 81 -1.60 -3.39 -18.25
C LEU A 81 -1.56 -4.39 -19.41
N SER A 82 -1.36 -5.67 -19.11
CA SER A 82 -1.32 -6.75 -20.09
C SER A 82 -2.15 -7.95 -19.61
N ASP A 83 -2.77 -8.67 -20.54
CA ASP A 83 -3.53 -9.89 -20.27
C ASP A 83 -2.64 -11.12 -20.49
N MET A 84 -2.49 -11.93 -19.42
CA MET A 84 -1.72 -13.18 -19.42
C MET A 84 -2.63 -14.39 -19.14
N SER A 85 -3.77 -14.44 -19.83
CA SER A 85 -4.68 -15.59 -19.82
C SER A 85 -4.05 -16.81 -20.49
N PHE A 86 -4.45 -17.99 -20.04
CA PHE A 86 -3.91 -19.27 -20.52
C PHE A 86 -5.03 -20.20 -20.94
N SER A 87 -4.81 -20.95 -22.01
CA SER A 87 -5.72 -22.00 -22.49
C SER A 87 -4.98 -23.26 -22.88
N VAL A 88 -5.74 -24.36 -22.88
CA VAL A 88 -5.30 -25.67 -23.33
C VAL A 88 -6.30 -26.17 -24.35
N SER A 89 -5.80 -26.67 -25.48
CA SER A 89 -6.57 -27.36 -26.52
C SER A 89 -5.83 -28.63 -26.93
N LEU A 90 -6.18 -29.76 -26.31
CA LEU A 90 -5.57 -31.06 -26.65
C LEU A 90 -6.28 -31.73 -27.83
N ASN A 91 -5.51 -32.43 -28.66
CA ASN A 91 -6.01 -33.22 -29.80
C ASN A 91 -6.93 -32.41 -30.72
N ASN A 92 -6.55 -31.17 -31.05
CA ASN A 92 -7.33 -30.23 -31.85
C ASN A 92 -8.77 -30.05 -31.31
N GLY A 93 -8.90 -29.81 -30.01
CA GLY A 93 -10.17 -29.57 -29.33
C GLY A 93 -11.02 -30.83 -29.07
N ARG A 94 -10.58 -32.03 -29.48
CA ARG A 94 -11.32 -33.29 -29.24
C ARG A 94 -11.02 -33.93 -27.89
N GLY A 95 -9.88 -33.58 -27.28
CA GLY A 95 -9.49 -34.06 -25.97
C GLY A 95 -10.13 -33.22 -24.85
N CYS A 96 -9.32 -32.32 -24.31
CA CYS A 96 -9.74 -31.34 -23.30
C CYS A 96 -9.46 -29.93 -23.84
N GLU A 97 -10.48 -29.08 -23.83
CA GLU A 97 -10.36 -27.68 -24.21
C GLU A 97 -10.95 -26.75 -23.14
N TRP A 98 -10.13 -25.84 -22.60
CA TRP A 98 -10.54 -24.84 -21.60
C TRP A 98 -9.61 -23.61 -21.64
N GLY A 99 -10.10 -22.45 -21.18
CA GLY A 99 -9.32 -21.22 -21.10
C GLY A 99 -9.68 -20.34 -19.91
N SER A 100 -8.76 -19.48 -19.49
CA SER A 100 -8.93 -18.64 -18.29
C SER A 100 -9.44 -17.23 -18.57
N ARG A 101 -9.44 -16.77 -19.82
CA ARG A 101 -9.73 -15.37 -20.19
C ARG A 101 -11.17 -14.95 -19.89
N ASN A 102 -12.14 -15.74 -20.36
CA ASN A 102 -13.57 -15.37 -20.36
C ASN A 102 -14.35 -15.93 -19.15
N GLY A 103 -13.67 -16.09 -18.01
CA GLY A 103 -14.25 -16.65 -16.79
C GLY A 103 -14.89 -18.04 -17.01
N LEU A 104 -16.12 -18.23 -16.53
CA LEU A 104 -16.83 -19.51 -16.66
C LEU A 104 -17.05 -19.93 -18.12
N SER A 105 -17.22 -18.98 -19.04
CA SER A 105 -17.42 -19.30 -20.46
C SER A 105 -16.15 -19.84 -21.12
N GLY A 106 -14.97 -19.41 -20.66
CA GLY A 106 -13.68 -19.98 -21.07
C GLY A 106 -13.39 -21.32 -20.38
N LEU A 107 -13.66 -21.42 -19.07
CA LEU A 107 -13.42 -22.65 -18.31
C LEU A 107 -14.26 -23.82 -18.85
N PHE A 108 -15.50 -23.53 -19.24
CA PHE A 108 -16.41 -24.48 -19.86
C PHE A 108 -16.59 -24.22 -21.37
N ALA A 109 -15.52 -23.81 -22.06
CA ALA A 109 -15.52 -23.66 -23.51
C ALA A 109 -16.05 -24.95 -24.16
N GLN A 110 -15.54 -26.10 -23.74
CA GLN A 110 -16.15 -27.39 -24.01
C GLN A 110 -17.29 -27.67 -23.01
N LYS A 111 -18.54 -27.43 -23.41
CA LYS A 111 -19.72 -27.53 -22.54
C LYS A 111 -19.90 -28.90 -21.86
N THR A 112 -19.42 -29.98 -22.48
CA THR A 112 -19.47 -31.33 -21.89
C THR A 112 -18.65 -31.44 -20.60
N ASN A 113 -17.67 -30.55 -20.38
CA ASN A 113 -16.86 -30.53 -19.16
C ASN A 113 -17.66 -30.20 -17.90
N VAL A 114 -18.81 -29.52 -18.03
CA VAL A 114 -19.71 -29.25 -16.89
C VAL A 114 -20.20 -30.55 -16.24
N LEU A 115 -20.43 -31.58 -17.05
CA LEU A 115 -20.93 -32.89 -16.59
C LEU A 115 -19.82 -33.95 -16.49
N ASN A 116 -18.57 -33.61 -16.80
CA ASN A 116 -17.46 -34.55 -16.80
C ASN A 116 -16.84 -34.68 -15.40
N PRO A 117 -16.99 -35.82 -14.69
CA PRO A 117 -16.45 -35.99 -13.34
C PRO A 117 -14.91 -35.91 -13.31
N TYR A 118 -14.22 -36.33 -14.37
CA TYR A 118 -12.76 -36.24 -14.47
C TYR A 118 -12.27 -34.80 -14.58
N PHE A 119 -13.04 -33.92 -15.26
CA PHE A 119 -12.71 -32.50 -15.32
C PHE A 119 -12.84 -31.85 -13.94
N TRP A 120 -13.91 -32.16 -13.19
CA TRP A 120 -14.06 -31.69 -11.82
C TRP A 120 -13.01 -32.27 -10.86
N GLN A 121 -12.57 -33.52 -11.08
CA GLN A 121 -11.42 -34.09 -10.37
C GLN A 121 -10.17 -33.25 -10.61
N MET A 122 -9.85 -32.91 -11.85
CA MET A 122 -8.72 -32.02 -12.18
C MET A 122 -8.82 -30.68 -11.46
N ILE A 123 -10.00 -30.02 -11.45
CA ILE A 123 -10.18 -28.75 -10.74
C ILE A 123 -9.91 -28.88 -9.23
N ARG A 124 -10.38 -29.96 -8.59
CA ARG A 124 -10.08 -30.24 -7.17
C ARG A 124 -8.60 -30.52 -6.96
N GLU A 125 -7.96 -31.23 -7.88
CA GLU A 125 -6.53 -31.53 -7.85
C GLU A 125 -5.67 -30.27 -7.98
N ILE A 126 -6.10 -29.25 -8.74
CA ILE A 126 -5.41 -27.95 -8.80
C ILE A 126 -5.40 -27.26 -7.44
N ILE A 127 -6.53 -27.28 -6.72
CA ILE A 127 -6.63 -26.72 -5.36
C ILE A 127 -5.75 -27.52 -4.40
N LYS A 128 -5.83 -28.86 -4.43
CA LYS A 128 -4.97 -29.76 -3.64
C LYS A 128 -3.48 -29.55 -3.94
N PHE A 129 -3.14 -29.28 -5.20
CA PHE A 129 -1.77 -29.06 -5.65
C PHE A 129 -1.16 -27.83 -5.00
N LYS A 130 -1.90 -26.72 -4.91
CA LYS A 130 -1.46 -25.53 -4.18
C LYS A 130 -1.02 -25.87 -2.75
N ASP A 131 -1.87 -26.54 -1.98
CA ASP A 131 -1.58 -26.83 -0.56
C ASP A 131 -0.40 -27.79 -0.42
N ASN A 132 -0.33 -28.81 -1.27
CA ASN A 132 0.79 -29.76 -1.30
C ASN A 132 2.12 -29.08 -1.66
N VAL A 133 2.10 -28.11 -2.58
CA VAL A 133 3.29 -27.34 -2.97
C VAL A 133 3.77 -26.47 -1.81
N LEU A 134 2.86 -25.76 -1.14
CA LEU A 134 3.22 -24.92 0.00
C LEU A 134 3.84 -25.74 1.13
N SER A 135 3.21 -26.86 1.50
CA SER A 135 3.72 -27.77 2.53
C SER A 135 5.07 -28.38 2.14
N TYR A 136 5.26 -28.74 0.87
CA TYR A 136 6.53 -29.28 0.38
C TYR A 136 7.67 -28.27 0.47
N LEU A 137 7.43 -27.04 0.03
CA LEU A 137 8.45 -25.99 0.07
C LEU A 137 8.78 -25.59 1.51
N GLU A 138 7.78 -25.47 2.38
CA GLU A 138 7.98 -25.19 3.80
C GLU A 138 8.82 -26.27 4.49
N MET A 139 8.56 -27.55 4.18
CA MET A 139 9.36 -28.66 4.69
C MET A 139 10.83 -28.57 4.26
N LEU A 140 11.11 -28.28 2.99
CA LEU A 140 12.48 -28.13 2.47
C LEU A 140 13.18 -26.84 2.93
N GLU A 141 12.44 -25.77 3.17
CA GLU A 141 12.97 -24.51 3.70
C GLU A 141 13.35 -24.65 5.19
N ASN A 142 12.58 -25.42 5.95
CA ASN A 142 12.86 -25.67 7.37
C ASN A 142 13.93 -26.75 7.62
N ASN A 143 14.29 -27.54 6.60
CA ASN A 143 15.26 -28.63 6.70
C ASN A 143 16.32 -28.51 5.58
N PRO A 144 17.31 -27.62 5.73
CA PRO A 144 18.28 -27.31 4.67
C PRO A 144 19.18 -28.50 4.30
N ASP A 145 19.32 -29.49 5.18
CA ASP A 145 20.13 -30.70 4.95
C ASP A 145 19.47 -31.71 4.00
N ILE A 146 18.19 -31.53 3.64
CA ILE A 146 17.49 -32.42 2.71
C ILE A 146 17.95 -32.14 1.28
N ASP A 147 18.47 -33.17 0.60
CA ASP A 147 18.90 -33.05 -0.79
C ASP A 147 17.70 -32.80 -1.72
N ARG A 148 17.76 -31.73 -2.51
CA ARG A 148 16.69 -31.22 -3.38
C ARG A 148 16.70 -31.92 -4.75
N ASN A 149 16.85 -33.24 -4.73
CA ASN A 149 17.00 -34.08 -5.93
C ASN A 149 15.68 -34.51 -6.57
N GLU A 150 14.56 -34.32 -5.90
CA GLU A 150 13.28 -34.79 -6.39
C GLU A 150 12.91 -34.08 -7.70
N THR A 151 12.56 -34.87 -8.71
CA THR A 151 12.04 -34.39 -9.98
C THR A 151 10.55 -34.08 -9.86
N LEU A 152 10.03 -33.23 -10.75
CA LEU A 152 8.61 -32.91 -10.78
C LEU A 152 7.76 -34.18 -10.98
N GLY A 153 8.20 -35.11 -11.84
CA GLY A 153 7.52 -36.39 -12.05
C GLY A 153 7.44 -37.24 -10.77
N GLN A 154 8.52 -37.32 -9.98
CA GLN A 154 8.52 -38.02 -8.69
C GLN A 154 7.55 -37.36 -7.69
N PHE A 155 7.55 -36.03 -7.62
CA PHE A 155 6.64 -35.26 -6.75
C PHE A 155 5.16 -35.53 -7.08
N ILE A 156 4.84 -35.59 -8.37
CA ILE A 156 3.49 -35.81 -8.87
C ILE A 156 3.04 -37.26 -8.68
N ASN A 157 3.89 -38.23 -9.03
CA ASN A 157 3.56 -39.65 -8.92
C ASN A 157 3.38 -40.09 -7.46
N SER A 158 4.22 -39.59 -6.54
CA SER A 158 4.12 -39.91 -5.11
C SER A 158 2.81 -39.44 -4.45
N ARG A 159 2.12 -38.46 -5.04
CA ARG A 159 0.88 -37.85 -4.51
C ARG A 159 -0.39 -38.26 -5.26
N GLY A 160 -0.24 -39.10 -6.29
CA GLY A 160 -1.34 -39.72 -7.02
C GLY A 160 -2.20 -38.75 -7.82
N TYR A 161 -1.62 -37.73 -8.46
CA TYR A 161 -2.40 -36.83 -9.32
C TYR A 161 -2.83 -37.53 -10.62
N SER A 162 -4.05 -37.23 -11.09
CA SER A 162 -4.61 -37.85 -12.29
C SER A 162 -3.81 -37.50 -13.55
N LYS A 163 -3.89 -38.39 -14.55
CA LYS A 163 -3.31 -38.15 -15.88
C LYS A 163 -3.88 -36.89 -16.54
N LEU A 164 -5.17 -36.63 -16.37
CA LEU A 164 -5.81 -35.42 -16.92
C LEU A 164 -5.24 -34.14 -16.30
N PHE A 165 -4.98 -34.11 -14.99
CA PHE A 165 -4.31 -32.97 -14.36
C PHE A 165 -2.90 -32.74 -14.91
N GLN A 166 -2.16 -33.82 -15.14
CA GLN A 166 -0.83 -33.73 -15.72
C GLN A 166 -0.88 -33.18 -17.16
N GLU A 167 -1.70 -33.77 -18.03
CA GLU A 167 -1.74 -33.46 -19.47
C GLU A 167 -2.52 -32.18 -19.81
N ALA A 168 -3.52 -31.80 -19.01
CA ALA A 168 -4.41 -30.67 -19.31
C ALA A 168 -4.22 -29.47 -18.37
N TYR A 169 -3.30 -29.53 -17.41
CA TYR A 169 -2.96 -28.40 -16.55
C TYR A 169 -1.45 -28.23 -16.33
N LEU A 170 -0.79 -29.19 -15.67
CA LEU A 170 0.60 -29.01 -15.23
C LEU A 170 1.61 -28.98 -16.38
N VAL A 171 1.59 -29.98 -17.26
CA VAL A 171 2.48 -30.05 -18.42
C VAL A 171 2.24 -28.89 -19.37
N PRO A 172 0.99 -28.54 -19.74
CA PRO A 172 0.74 -27.35 -20.54
C PRO A 172 1.32 -26.08 -19.93
N MET A 173 1.19 -25.88 -18.62
CA MET A 173 1.72 -24.70 -17.92
C MET A 173 3.25 -24.66 -18.00
N CYS A 174 3.92 -25.71 -17.53
CA CYS A 174 5.39 -25.77 -17.49
C CYS A 174 5.99 -25.81 -18.91
N GLY A 175 5.41 -26.60 -19.81
CA GLY A 175 5.84 -26.70 -21.20
C GLY A 175 5.75 -25.38 -21.93
N SER A 176 4.73 -24.56 -21.64
CA SER A 176 4.59 -23.23 -22.25
C SER A 176 5.60 -22.22 -21.73
N ILE A 177 6.02 -22.34 -20.47
CA ILE A 177 6.92 -21.41 -19.80
C ILE A 177 8.38 -21.67 -20.19
N TRP A 178 8.79 -22.94 -20.21
CA TRP A 178 10.18 -23.34 -20.52
C TRP A 178 10.35 -23.94 -21.93
N SER A 179 9.32 -23.89 -22.77
CA SER A 179 9.33 -24.42 -24.14
C SER A 179 9.83 -25.88 -24.22
N CYS A 180 9.45 -26.70 -23.25
CA CYS A 180 9.90 -28.10 -23.13
C CYS A 180 8.76 -29.08 -23.41
N PRO A 181 9.04 -30.23 -24.05
CA PRO A 181 8.05 -31.29 -24.25
C PRO A 181 7.66 -31.95 -22.92
N SER A 182 6.57 -32.72 -22.93
CA SER A 182 6.00 -33.39 -21.75
C SER A 182 7.03 -34.18 -20.92
N ASP A 183 7.84 -35.02 -21.57
CA ASP A 183 8.85 -35.82 -20.88
C ASP A 183 9.97 -34.96 -20.27
N GLY A 184 10.30 -33.84 -20.92
CA GLY A 184 11.25 -32.87 -20.38
C GLY A 184 10.74 -32.22 -19.10
N VAL A 185 9.46 -31.83 -19.08
CA VAL A 185 8.81 -31.20 -17.93
C VAL A 185 8.85 -32.09 -16.68
N MET A 186 8.62 -33.39 -16.84
CA MET A 186 8.65 -34.33 -15.71
C MET A 186 10.05 -34.50 -15.08
N ASN A 187 11.11 -34.18 -15.82
CA ASN A 187 12.50 -34.24 -15.35
C ASN A 187 13.00 -32.92 -14.72
N PHE A 188 12.16 -31.89 -14.64
CA PHE A 188 12.53 -30.65 -13.97
C PHE A 188 12.75 -30.85 -12.47
N SER A 189 13.54 -29.97 -11.85
CA SER A 189 13.66 -29.93 -10.39
C SER A 189 12.32 -29.54 -9.77
N ALA A 190 11.77 -30.40 -8.89
CA ALA A 190 10.54 -30.11 -8.18
C ALA A 190 10.70 -28.83 -7.35
N TYR A 191 11.79 -28.70 -6.59
CA TYR A 191 12.05 -27.51 -5.79
C TYR A 191 12.03 -26.22 -6.62
N SER A 192 12.74 -26.19 -7.76
CA SER A 192 12.83 -24.99 -8.60
C SER A 192 11.46 -24.61 -9.18
N ILE A 193 10.78 -25.56 -9.84
CA ILE A 193 9.50 -25.29 -10.50
C ILE A 193 8.40 -24.95 -9.51
N LEU A 194 8.32 -25.66 -8.40
CA LEU A 194 7.28 -25.41 -7.41
C LEU A 194 7.51 -24.06 -6.71
N SER A 195 8.77 -23.69 -6.45
CA SER A 195 9.12 -22.35 -5.98
C SER A 195 8.72 -21.27 -6.99
N PHE A 196 8.98 -21.52 -8.28
CA PHE A 196 8.54 -20.62 -9.36
C PHE A 196 7.02 -20.45 -9.36
N CYS A 197 6.26 -21.54 -9.30
CA CYS A 197 4.80 -21.51 -9.29
C CYS A 197 4.23 -20.77 -8.07
N ARG A 198 4.84 -20.94 -6.88
CA ARG A 198 4.51 -20.18 -5.67
C ARG A 198 4.73 -18.68 -5.90
N ASN A 199 5.91 -18.33 -6.41
CA ASN A 199 6.34 -16.94 -6.58
C ASN A 199 5.56 -16.22 -7.69
N HIS A 200 5.16 -16.91 -8.76
CA HIS A 200 4.47 -16.36 -9.94
C HIS A 200 2.94 -16.56 -9.92
N HIS A 201 2.39 -17.06 -8.80
CA HIS A 201 0.94 -17.27 -8.61
C HIS A 201 0.29 -18.19 -9.66
N LEU A 202 1.04 -19.19 -10.12
CA LEU A 202 0.56 -20.20 -11.06
C LEU A 202 -0.15 -21.39 -10.37
N LEU A 203 -0.31 -21.31 -9.04
CA LEU A 203 -0.99 -22.33 -8.22
C LEU A 203 -2.50 -22.09 -8.07
N GLN A 204 -3.03 -20.97 -8.56
CA GLN A 204 -4.44 -20.58 -8.39
C GLN A 204 -5.16 -20.40 -9.72
N LEU A 205 -6.41 -20.88 -9.78
CA LEU A 205 -7.28 -20.75 -10.96
C LEU A 205 -7.78 -19.31 -11.17
N PHE A 206 -7.95 -18.54 -10.09
CA PHE A 206 -8.49 -17.18 -10.09
C PHE A 206 -7.58 -16.22 -9.31
N GLY A 207 -7.62 -14.92 -9.64
CA GLY A 207 -6.84 -13.90 -8.94
C GLY A 207 -5.36 -13.85 -9.34
N ARG A 208 -5.05 -14.01 -10.63
CA ARG A 208 -3.67 -13.92 -11.15
C ARG A 208 -3.11 -12.50 -10.93
N PRO A 209 -1.77 -12.37 -10.78
CA PRO A 209 -1.13 -11.07 -10.67
C PRO A 209 -1.46 -10.21 -11.88
N GLN A 210 -1.52 -8.91 -11.66
CA GLN A 210 -1.63 -7.95 -12.75
C GLN A 210 -0.32 -7.94 -13.53
N TRP A 211 -0.38 -8.35 -14.79
CA TRP A 211 0.75 -8.30 -15.71
C TRP A 211 0.83 -6.92 -16.37
N LEU A 212 2.06 -6.55 -16.70
CA LEU A 212 2.44 -5.30 -17.35
C LEU A 212 3.22 -5.63 -18.62
N THR A 213 3.17 -4.73 -19.58
CA THR A 213 4.07 -4.69 -20.74
C THR A 213 4.67 -3.29 -20.87
N VAL A 214 5.80 -3.18 -21.57
CA VAL A 214 6.47 -1.88 -21.77
C VAL A 214 5.67 -1.10 -22.80
N ARG A 215 5.25 0.11 -22.44
CA ARG A 215 4.60 1.02 -23.39
C ARG A 215 5.63 1.43 -24.43
N TRP A 216 5.29 1.31 -25.71
CA TRP A 216 6.24 1.44 -26.83
C TRP A 216 7.28 0.32 -26.91
N ARG A 217 6.94 -0.87 -26.40
CA ARG A 217 7.68 -2.12 -26.60
C ARG A 217 9.07 -2.15 -25.97
N SER A 218 9.66 -3.34 -25.94
CA SER A 218 10.91 -3.60 -25.21
C SER A 218 12.10 -2.81 -25.75
N HIS A 219 12.15 -2.45 -27.05
CA HIS A 219 13.23 -1.62 -27.58
C HIS A 219 13.31 -0.23 -26.92
N SER A 220 12.19 0.30 -26.39
CA SER A 220 12.17 1.63 -25.78
C SER A 220 13.09 1.74 -24.57
N TYR A 221 13.05 0.77 -23.64
CA TYR A 221 13.95 0.78 -22.49
C TYR A 221 15.39 0.48 -22.90
N VAL A 222 15.59 -0.42 -23.88
CA VAL A 222 16.93 -0.75 -24.39
C VAL A 222 17.59 0.50 -24.97
N ASN A 223 16.86 1.30 -25.74
CA ASN A 223 17.34 2.56 -26.30
C ASN A 223 17.67 3.56 -25.19
N LYS A 224 16.83 3.71 -24.16
CA LYS A 224 17.13 4.57 -23.00
C LYS A 224 18.41 4.16 -22.27
N VAL A 225 18.64 2.85 -22.11
CA VAL A 225 19.89 2.35 -21.51
C VAL A 225 21.08 2.66 -22.42
N ARG A 226 20.96 2.44 -23.73
CA ARG A 226 22.01 2.79 -24.72
C ARG A 226 22.38 4.26 -24.62
N GLU A 227 21.41 5.16 -24.72
CA GLU A 227 21.62 6.61 -24.65
C GLU A 227 22.31 7.01 -23.35
N GLN A 228 21.92 6.41 -22.22
CA GLN A 228 22.53 6.69 -20.92
C GLN A 228 23.98 6.18 -20.83
N LEU A 229 24.27 5.00 -21.37
CA LEU A 229 25.62 4.44 -21.44
C LEU A 229 26.55 5.29 -22.31
N GLU A 230 26.09 5.70 -23.49
CA GLU A 230 26.84 6.56 -24.41
C GLU A 230 27.12 7.93 -23.77
N ARG A 231 26.13 8.50 -23.06
CA ARG A 231 26.29 9.74 -22.30
C ARG A 231 27.35 9.64 -21.20
N TRP A 232 27.53 8.47 -20.61
CA TRP A 232 28.58 8.20 -19.63
C TRP A 232 29.93 7.80 -20.26
N GLY A 233 30.04 7.84 -21.60
CA GLY A 233 31.29 7.55 -22.31
C GLY A 233 31.57 6.06 -22.51
N CYS A 234 30.56 5.19 -22.35
CA CYS A 234 30.73 3.76 -22.63
C CYS A 234 30.87 3.53 -24.13
N GLN A 235 31.79 2.63 -24.51
CA GLN A 235 31.93 2.22 -25.90
C GLN A 235 31.04 1.01 -26.17
N ILE A 236 30.13 1.12 -27.13
CA ILE A 236 29.24 0.03 -27.55
C ILE A 236 29.72 -0.48 -28.91
N ARG A 237 30.03 -1.77 -28.99
CA ARG A 237 30.47 -2.47 -30.20
C ARG A 237 29.43 -3.50 -30.61
N SER A 238 28.45 -3.07 -31.40
CA SER A 238 27.51 -3.98 -32.07
C SER A 238 28.15 -4.61 -33.31
N SER A 239 27.55 -5.69 -33.81
CA SER A 239 28.08 -6.49 -34.94
C SER A 239 29.50 -6.99 -34.70
N CYS A 240 29.89 -7.16 -33.44
CA CYS A 240 31.23 -7.53 -33.00
C CYS A 240 31.17 -8.85 -32.23
N GLU A 241 31.35 -9.96 -32.95
CA GLU A 241 31.36 -11.29 -32.36
C GLU A 241 32.71 -11.57 -31.68
N VAL A 242 32.69 -11.72 -30.35
CA VAL A 242 33.84 -12.23 -29.60
C VAL A 242 33.97 -13.72 -29.85
N HIS A 243 35.16 -14.18 -30.26
CA HIS A 243 35.42 -15.61 -30.49
C HIS A 243 36.17 -16.27 -29.32
N SER A 244 37.06 -15.55 -28.62
CA SER A 244 37.73 -16.11 -27.45
C SER A 244 38.04 -15.07 -26.37
N VAL A 245 38.15 -15.55 -25.14
CA VAL A 245 38.55 -14.77 -23.96
C VAL A 245 39.72 -15.48 -23.29
N SER A 246 40.85 -14.80 -23.12
CA SER A 246 41.99 -15.32 -22.38
C SER A 246 42.30 -14.48 -21.15
N THR A 247 42.83 -15.12 -20.11
CA THR A 247 43.21 -14.46 -18.85
C THR A 247 44.73 -14.49 -18.65
N SER A 248 45.26 -13.43 -18.07
CA SER A 248 46.66 -13.24 -17.67
C SER A 248 46.72 -12.56 -16.30
N ASP A 249 47.90 -12.47 -15.69
CA ASP A 249 48.07 -11.80 -14.40
C ASP A 249 47.69 -10.29 -14.46
N ASP A 250 47.77 -9.68 -15.64
CA ASP A 250 47.46 -8.28 -15.90
C ASP A 250 45.97 -8.01 -16.25
N GLY A 251 45.14 -9.06 -16.34
CA GLY A 251 43.71 -8.96 -16.67
C GLY A 251 43.27 -9.93 -17.76
N CYS A 252 42.24 -9.56 -18.52
CA CYS A 252 41.63 -10.39 -19.56
C CYS A 252 41.77 -9.76 -20.96
N THR A 253 42.05 -10.59 -21.96
CA THR A 253 42.13 -10.17 -23.37
C THR A 253 40.93 -10.73 -24.13
N ILE A 254 40.22 -9.85 -24.84
CA ILE A 254 39.05 -10.19 -25.65
C ILE A 254 39.45 -10.24 -27.12
N PHE A 255 39.25 -11.37 -27.79
CA PHE A 255 39.53 -11.54 -29.22
C PHE A 255 38.23 -11.56 -30.02
N CYS A 256 38.12 -10.63 -30.97
CA CYS A 256 36.98 -10.51 -31.85
C CYS A 256 37.23 -11.27 -33.16
N ARG A 257 36.16 -11.68 -33.83
CA ARG A 257 36.22 -12.49 -35.05
C ARG A 257 36.82 -11.75 -36.24
N ASP A 258 36.83 -10.42 -36.21
CA ASP A 258 37.49 -9.56 -37.20
C ASP A 258 39.01 -9.48 -37.04
N GLY A 259 39.57 -10.16 -36.02
CA GLY A 259 41.00 -10.16 -35.70
C GLY A 259 41.44 -9.07 -34.72
N SER A 260 40.54 -8.16 -34.31
CA SER A 260 40.83 -7.17 -33.28
C SER A 260 40.91 -7.82 -31.89
N HIS A 261 41.80 -7.30 -31.04
CA HIS A 261 41.93 -7.75 -29.66
C HIS A 261 42.27 -6.60 -28.73
N GLU A 262 41.72 -6.63 -27.52
CA GLU A 262 41.94 -5.60 -26.50
C GLU A 262 42.03 -6.20 -25.10
N MET A 263 42.85 -5.56 -24.25
CA MET A 263 43.09 -5.97 -22.87
C MET A 263 42.29 -5.10 -21.90
N TYR A 264 41.76 -5.74 -20.86
CA TYR A 264 40.88 -5.17 -19.85
C TYR A 264 41.27 -5.65 -18.45
N SER A 265 41.04 -4.83 -17.44
CA SER A 265 41.30 -5.18 -16.04
C SER A 265 40.40 -6.32 -15.53
N GLY A 266 39.26 -6.52 -16.18
CA GLY A 266 38.34 -7.63 -15.91
C GLY A 266 37.24 -7.69 -16.97
N CYS A 267 36.53 -8.82 -17.03
CA CYS A 267 35.38 -8.96 -17.92
C CYS A 267 34.16 -9.59 -17.25
N ILE A 268 32.99 -9.17 -17.72
CA ILE A 268 31.70 -9.78 -17.39
C ILE A 268 31.19 -10.50 -18.64
N MET A 269 31.01 -11.82 -18.54
CA MET A 269 30.40 -12.65 -19.58
C MET A 269 28.90 -12.73 -19.34
N ALA A 270 28.14 -11.94 -20.10
CA ALA A 270 26.68 -11.83 -20.06
C ALA A 270 26.03 -12.67 -21.20
N LEU A 271 26.43 -13.94 -21.27
CA LEU A 271 26.13 -14.88 -22.37
C LEU A 271 25.36 -16.09 -21.85
N HIS A 272 24.82 -16.93 -22.74
CA HIS A 272 24.38 -18.26 -22.30
C HIS A 272 25.57 -19.09 -21.80
N ALA A 273 25.37 -19.93 -20.79
CA ALA A 273 26.44 -20.70 -20.16
C ALA A 273 27.23 -21.60 -21.15
N PRO A 274 26.61 -22.29 -22.13
CA PRO A 274 27.35 -23.02 -23.17
C PRO A 274 28.19 -22.12 -24.06
N ASP A 275 27.70 -20.92 -24.38
CA ASP A 275 28.44 -19.94 -25.19
C ASP A 275 29.65 -19.41 -24.41
N ALA A 276 29.49 -19.16 -23.11
CA ALA A 276 30.61 -18.78 -22.24
C ALA A 276 31.70 -19.87 -22.21
N LEU A 277 31.32 -21.15 -22.06
CA LEU A 277 32.29 -22.26 -22.14
C LEU A 277 32.98 -22.35 -23.50
N LYS A 278 32.24 -22.10 -24.58
CA LYS A 278 32.80 -22.08 -25.94
C LYS A 278 33.85 -20.98 -26.12
N LEU A 279 33.62 -19.78 -25.57
CA LEU A 279 34.58 -18.67 -25.64
C LEU A 279 35.82 -18.89 -24.76
N LEU A 280 35.68 -19.60 -23.64
CA LEU A 280 36.81 -19.96 -22.77
C LEU A 280 37.65 -21.10 -23.35
N GLY A 281 37.04 -22.00 -24.15
CA GLY A 281 37.72 -23.11 -24.80
C GLY A 281 38.53 -23.97 -23.84
N ASP A 282 39.78 -24.27 -24.20
CA ASP A 282 40.69 -25.08 -23.39
C ASP A 282 41.12 -24.39 -22.08
N GLN A 283 40.96 -23.06 -21.98
CA GLN A 283 41.25 -22.31 -20.76
C GLN A 283 40.13 -22.39 -19.72
N ALA A 284 38.98 -23.03 -20.01
CA ALA A 284 37.95 -23.26 -19.01
C ALA A 284 38.46 -24.22 -17.92
N THR A 285 38.41 -23.76 -16.67
CA THR A 285 38.81 -24.53 -15.49
C THR A 285 37.83 -25.70 -15.25
N TYR A 286 38.25 -26.67 -14.43
CA TYR A 286 37.39 -27.79 -14.05
C TYR A 286 36.09 -27.31 -13.39
N ASP A 287 36.16 -26.36 -12.46
CA ASP A 287 34.99 -25.83 -11.77
C ASP A 287 34.06 -25.08 -12.72
N GLU A 288 34.60 -24.25 -13.63
CA GLU A 288 33.79 -23.56 -14.65
C GLU A 288 33.09 -24.54 -15.57
N LYS A 289 33.78 -25.58 -16.08
CA LYS A 289 33.17 -26.62 -16.94
C LYS A 289 32.04 -27.35 -16.21
N ARG A 290 32.25 -27.69 -14.94
CA ARG A 290 31.28 -28.41 -14.11
C ARG A 290 30.04 -27.58 -13.79
N VAL A 291 30.23 -26.32 -13.36
CA VAL A 291 29.14 -25.41 -12.98
C VAL A 291 28.39 -24.91 -14.22
N LEU A 292 29.09 -24.33 -15.20
CA LEU A 292 28.45 -23.78 -16.41
C LEU A 292 27.86 -24.89 -17.30
N GLY A 293 28.46 -26.08 -17.32
CA GLY A 293 27.98 -27.23 -18.10
C GLY A 293 26.67 -27.84 -17.58
N ALA A 294 26.27 -27.53 -16.35
CA ALA A 294 24.99 -27.98 -15.79
C ALA A 294 23.78 -27.24 -16.39
N PHE A 295 23.98 -26.03 -16.94
CA PHE A 295 22.92 -25.21 -17.52
C PHE A 295 22.69 -25.57 -18.98
N GLN A 296 21.72 -26.45 -19.21
CA GLN A 296 21.31 -26.92 -20.53
C GLN A 296 20.26 -25.99 -21.15
N TYR A 297 20.18 -25.96 -22.48
CA TYR A 297 19.27 -25.09 -23.23
C TYR A 297 18.42 -25.89 -24.22
N MET A 298 17.14 -25.53 -24.32
CA MET A 298 16.21 -26.05 -25.31
C MET A 298 15.98 -25.00 -26.39
N TYR A 299 16.21 -25.35 -27.65
CA TYR A 299 16.01 -24.45 -28.79
C TYR A 299 14.65 -24.67 -29.44
N SER A 300 13.92 -23.58 -29.65
CA SER A 300 12.61 -23.58 -30.31
C SER A 300 12.63 -22.77 -31.61
N ASP A 301 11.93 -23.29 -32.62
CA ASP A 301 11.62 -22.56 -33.84
C ASP A 301 10.35 -21.73 -33.61
N ILE A 302 10.42 -20.43 -33.90
CA ILE A 302 9.34 -19.49 -33.62
C ILE A 302 8.91 -18.79 -34.91
N TYR A 303 7.60 -18.70 -35.12
CA TYR A 303 6.98 -18.13 -36.30
C TYR A 303 6.01 -17.02 -35.90
N LEU A 304 6.21 -15.81 -36.44
CA LEU A 304 5.21 -14.74 -36.41
C LEU A 304 4.33 -14.86 -37.66
N HIS A 305 3.02 -14.96 -37.50
CA HIS A 305 2.07 -15.19 -38.61
C HIS A 305 0.65 -14.70 -38.28
N ARG A 306 -0.29 -14.95 -39.21
CA ARG A 306 -1.73 -14.64 -39.07
C ARG A 306 -2.65 -15.86 -39.15
N ASP A 307 -2.10 -17.05 -39.32
CA ASP A 307 -2.87 -18.30 -39.41
C ASP A 307 -3.62 -18.68 -38.11
N LYS A 308 -4.94 -18.53 -38.12
CA LYS A 308 -5.84 -18.88 -37.01
C LYS A 308 -5.96 -20.39 -36.75
N LYS A 309 -5.44 -21.26 -37.62
CA LYS A 309 -5.43 -22.71 -37.38
C LYS A 309 -4.63 -23.10 -36.14
N PHE A 310 -3.68 -22.25 -35.73
CA PHE A 310 -2.88 -22.41 -34.52
C PHE A 310 -3.54 -21.74 -33.30
N MET A 311 -4.86 -21.68 -33.26
CA MET A 311 -5.61 -21.25 -32.07
C MET A 311 -6.55 -22.38 -31.62
N PRO A 312 -7.02 -22.37 -30.35
CA PRO A 312 -8.04 -23.30 -29.90
C PRO A 312 -9.25 -23.32 -30.84
N GLN A 313 -9.87 -24.50 -31.01
CA GLN A 313 -10.98 -24.65 -31.94
C GLN A 313 -12.20 -23.86 -31.49
N ASN A 314 -12.44 -23.78 -30.18
CA ASN A 314 -13.46 -22.92 -29.62
C ASN A 314 -12.91 -21.51 -29.32
N PRO A 315 -13.45 -20.45 -29.96
CA PRO A 315 -13.08 -19.07 -29.68
C PRO A 315 -13.26 -18.65 -28.22
N ALA A 316 -14.19 -19.29 -27.48
CA ALA A 316 -14.37 -19.00 -26.05
C ALA A 316 -13.14 -19.37 -25.19
N ALA A 317 -12.31 -20.32 -25.66
CA ALA A 317 -11.06 -20.71 -25.01
C ALA A 317 -9.88 -19.81 -25.38
N TRP A 318 -10.00 -18.95 -26.41
CA TRP A 318 -8.89 -18.10 -26.85
C TRP A 318 -8.38 -17.24 -25.70
N SER A 319 -7.08 -17.39 -25.46
CA SER A 319 -6.38 -16.72 -24.38
C SER A 319 -5.10 -16.09 -24.94
N ALA A 320 -4.38 -15.34 -24.11
CA ALA A 320 -3.09 -14.77 -24.50
C ALA A 320 -2.09 -15.87 -24.88
N TRP A 321 -2.09 -16.98 -24.13
CA TRP A 321 -1.22 -18.13 -24.33
C TRP A 321 -2.08 -19.38 -24.56
N ASN A 322 -1.85 -20.08 -25.68
CA ASN A 322 -2.69 -21.19 -26.11
C ASN A 322 -1.86 -22.43 -26.39
N PHE A 323 -1.89 -23.38 -25.46
CA PHE A 323 -1.21 -24.66 -25.61
C PHE A 323 -2.01 -25.57 -26.54
N LEU A 324 -1.39 -26.03 -27.63
CA LEU A 324 -2.04 -26.84 -28.67
C LEU A 324 -1.67 -28.32 -28.61
N GLY A 325 -0.67 -28.68 -27.79
CA GLY A 325 -0.21 -30.04 -27.63
C GLY A 325 1.30 -30.14 -27.46
N SER A 326 1.77 -31.36 -27.22
CA SER A 326 3.18 -31.73 -27.24
C SER A 326 3.32 -33.04 -28.01
N THR A 327 4.34 -33.13 -28.86
CA THR A 327 4.87 -34.41 -29.35
C THR A 327 5.99 -34.87 -28.41
N ASP A 328 6.55 -36.06 -28.66
CA ASP A 328 7.66 -36.63 -27.88
C ASP A 328 8.90 -35.70 -27.83
N THR A 329 9.03 -34.80 -28.82
CA THR A 329 10.23 -33.95 -28.96
C THR A 329 9.95 -32.45 -28.89
N LYS A 330 8.71 -31.99 -29.06
CA LYS A 330 8.39 -30.56 -29.19
C LYS A 330 7.07 -30.20 -28.52
N VAL A 331 7.02 -29.01 -27.93
CA VAL A 331 5.78 -28.37 -27.44
C VAL A 331 5.27 -27.36 -28.45
N CYS A 332 3.98 -27.39 -28.76
CA CYS A 332 3.32 -26.44 -29.66
C CYS A 332 2.48 -25.45 -28.85
N LEU A 333 2.84 -24.17 -28.93
CA LEU A 333 2.24 -23.07 -28.18
C LEU A 333 2.05 -21.86 -29.09
N THR A 334 0.92 -21.17 -28.96
CA THR A 334 0.66 -19.92 -29.69
C THR A 334 0.39 -18.75 -28.75
N TYR A 335 1.16 -17.68 -28.91
CA TYR A 335 0.92 -16.38 -28.28
C TYR A 335 0.04 -15.50 -29.17
N TRP A 336 -1.02 -14.94 -28.59
CA TRP A 336 -1.86 -13.95 -29.25
C TRP A 336 -1.41 -12.53 -28.86
N LEU A 337 -0.60 -11.91 -29.72
CA LEU A 337 0.07 -10.64 -29.40
C LEU A 337 -0.91 -9.47 -29.22
N ASN A 338 -2.07 -9.50 -29.89
CA ASN A 338 -3.03 -8.40 -29.80
C ASN A 338 -3.54 -8.19 -28.37
N VAL A 339 -3.75 -9.28 -27.63
CA VAL A 339 -4.21 -9.24 -26.24
C VAL A 339 -3.04 -9.01 -25.28
N LEU A 340 -1.88 -9.60 -25.55
CA LEU A 340 -0.67 -9.39 -24.74
C LEU A 340 -0.15 -7.95 -24.79
N GLN A 341 -0.28 -7.27 -25.92
CA GLN A 341 0.37 -5.98 -26.21
C GLN A 341 -0.64 -4.87 -26.56
N ASN A 342 -1.92 -5.07 -26.21
CA ASN A 342 -3.00 -4.07 -26.36
C ASN A 342 -3.18 -3.52 -27.79
N LEU A 343 -3.06 -4.36 -28.82
CA LEU A 343 -3.18 -3.96 -30.23
C LEU A 343 -4.63 -3.92 -30.75
N GLY A 344 -5.61 -4.16 -29.87
CA GLY A 344 -7.03 -4.25 -30.22
C GLY A 344 -7.43 -5.63 -30.75
N GLU A 345 -8.63 -6.09 -30.37
CA GLU A 345 -9.13 -7.43 -30.69
C GLU A 345 -9.82 -7.54 -32.06
N THR A 346 -10.21 -6.41 -32.65
CA THR A 346 -10.92 -6.34 -33.93
C THR A 346 -9.99 -6.25 -35.14
N SER A 347 -8.68 -6.10 -34.92
CA SER A 347 -7.65 -6.09 -35.95
C SER A 347 -7.27 -7.52 -36.37
N LEU A 348 -6.57 -7.66 -37.51
CA LEU A 348 -6.01 -8.95 -37.92
C LEU A 348 -5.08 -9.49 -36.81
N PRO A 349 -5.17 -10.78 -36.44
CA PRO A 349 -4.41 -11.31 -35.32
C PRO A 349 -2.93 -11.44 -35.68
N PHE A 350 -2.06 -10.93 -34.81
CA PHE A 350 -0.64 -11.28 -34.79
C PHE A 350 -0.46 -12.45 -33.83
N LEU A 351 0.01 -13.56 -34.37
CA LEU A 351 0.21 -14.82 -33.66
C LEU A 351 1.68 -15.20 -33.70
N VAL A 352 2.20 -15.65 -32.56
CA VAL A 352 3.54 -16.21 -32.47
C VAL A 352 3.44 -17.67 -32.06
N THR A 353 3.74 -18.59 -32.96
CA THR A 353 3.67 -20.03 -32.70
C THR A 353 5.06 -20.65 -32.57
N LEU A 354 5.23 -21.45 -31.53
CA LEU A 354 6.46 -22.16 -31.20
C LEU A 354 6.33 -23.61 -31.63
N ASN A 355 7.35 -24.08 -32.34
CA ASN A 355 7.52 -25.46 -32.79
C ASN A 355 6.26 -26.09 -33.44
N PRO A 356 5.57 -25.40 -34.38
CA PRO A 356 4.44 -26.00 -35.04
C PRO A 356 4.87 -27.21 -35.88
N ASP A 357 4.01 -28.24 -35.96
CA ASP A 357 4.27 -29.44 -36.78
C ASP A 357 4.33 -29.11 -38.28
N GLN A 358 3.66 -28.02 -38.69
CA GLN A 358 3.66 -27.50 -40.05
C GLN A 358 3.89 -26.00 -40.03
N GLU A 359 4.60 -25.47 -41.03
CA GLU A 359 4.81 -24.03 -41.12
C GLU A 359 3.47 -23.28 -41.28
N PRO A 360 3.21 -22.23 -40.48
CA PRO A 360 1.97 -21.48 -40.57
C PRO A 360 1.78 -20.78 -41.92
N ASN A 361 0.53 -20.60 -42.36
CA ASN A 361 0.25 -19.76 -43.51
C ASN A 361 0.48 -18.28 -43.17
N HIS A 362 0.92 -17.49 -44.16
CA HIS A 362 1.21 -16.06 -43.97
C HIS A 362 2.24 -15.78 -42.86
N THR A 363 3.33 -16.55 -42.85
CA THR A 363 4.50 -16.29 -42.00
C THR A 363 5.14 -14.95 -42.38
N LEU A 364 5.26 -14.07 -41.39
CA LEU A 364 5.89 -12.74 -41.50
C LEU A 364 7.36 -12.80 -41.10
N LEU A 365 7.70 -13.61 -40.08
CA LEU A 365 9.05 -13.79 -39.59
C LEU A 365 9.23 -15.20 -39.01
N LYS A 366 10.41 -15.78 -39.25
CA LYS A 366 10.88 -17.01 -38.62
C LYS A 366 12.19 -16.74 -37.89
N TRP A 367 12.31 -17.18 -36.65
CA TRP A 367 13.58 -17.15 -35.92
C TRP A 367 13.72 -18.34 -34.98
N ARG A 368 14.92 -18.52 -34.42
CA ARG A 368 15.23 -19.58 -33.48
C ARG A 368 15.81 -18.97 -32.20
N THR A 369 15.39 -19.46 -31.04
CA THR A 369 15.92 -19.02 -29.76
C THR A 369 16.01 -20.17 -28.75
N GLY A 370 16.82 -20.00 -27.72
CA GLY A 370 17.07 -20.99 -26.67
C GLY A 370 16.54 -20.53 -25.31
N HIS A 371 15.97 -21.46 -24.54
CA HIS A 371 15.57 -21.24 -23.15
C HIS A 371 16.33 -22.18 -22.22
N PRO A 372 16.76 -21.73 -21.03
CA PRO A 372 17.43 -22.59 -20.06
C PRO A 372 16.47 -23.65 -19.51
N VAL A 373 16.98 -24.86 -19.30
CA VAL A 373 16.23 -25.99 -18.77
C VAL A 373 16.41 -26.05 -17.24
N PRO A 374 15.33 -25.98 -16.44
CA PRO A 374 15.38 -25.99 -14.97
C PRO A 374 15.57 -27.41 -14.41
N SER A 375 16.70 -28.04 -14.75
CA SER A 375 17.05 -29.38 -14.30
C SER A 375 17.52 -29.40 -12.84
N VAL A 376 17.52 -30.59 -12.22
CA VAL A 376 18.13 -30.80 -10.89
C VAL A 376 19.61 -30.41 -10.90
N ALA A 377 20.34 -30.72 -11.98
CA ALA A 377 21.73 -30.34 -12.13
C ALA A 377 21.92 -28.82 -12.15
N ALA A 378 21.10 -28.08 -12.90
CA ALA A 378 21.12 -26.62 -12.93
C ALA A 378 20.82 -26.03 -11.53
N SER A 379 19.81 -26.57 -10.83
CA SER A 379 19.47 -26.11 -9.48
C SER A 379 20.61 -26.31 -8.47
N LYS A 380 21.40 -27.37 -8.59
CA LYS A 380 22.60 -27.60 -7.76
C LYS A 380 23.73 -26.66 -8.14
N ALA A 381 24.00 -26.52 -9.44
CA ALA A 381 25.04 -25.64 -9.95
C ALA A 381 24.82 -24.17 -9.53
N SER A 382 23.56 -23.72 -9.44
CA SER A 382 23.24 -22.38 -8.93
C SER A 382 23.70 -22.14 -7.48
N LEU A 383 23.72 -23.15 -6.62
CA LEU A 383 24.20 -23.02 -5.23
C LEU A 383 25.72 -22.89 -5.16
N GLU A 384 26.42 -23.44 -6.13
CA GLU A 384 27.88 -23.47 -6.21
C GLU A 384 28.44 -22.35 -7.09
N PHE A 385 27.57 -21.52 -7.67
CA PHE A 385 27.93 -20.54 -8.69
C PHE A 385 28.92 -19.48 -8.18
N GLU A 386 28.87 -19.17 -6.89
CA GLU A 386 29.83 -18.29 -6.21
C GLU A 386 31.27 -18.79 -6.31
N SER A 387 31.47 -20.11 -6.40
CA SER A 387 32.81 -20.71 -6.44
C SER A 387 33.62 -20.37 -7.70
N ILE A 388 32.98 -19.87 -8.76
CA ILE A 388 33.65 -19.52 -10.03
C ILE A 388 33.70 -18.01 -10.28
N GLN A 389 33.04 -17.18 -9.48
CA GLN A 389 32.96 -15.73 -9.69
C GLN A 389 34.27 -15.02 -9.37
N GLY A 390 34.81 -14.24 -10.31
CA GLY A 390 35.92 -13.32 -10.09
C GLY A 390 37.30 -13.95 -9.87
N LYS A 391 37.42 -15.28 -9.79
CA LYS A 391 38.67 -15.98 -9.45
C LYS A 391 39.88 -15.62 -10.33
N ARG A 392 39.62 -15.28 -11.59
CA ARG A 392 40.65 -14.93 -12.59
C ARG A 392 40.29 -13.68 -13.39
N GLY A 393 39.59 -12.74 -12.75
CA GLY A 393 39.13 -11.50 -13.40
C GLY A 393 37.97 -11.70 -14.39
N ILE A 394 37.26 -12.83 -14.30
CA ILE A 394 36.05 -13.12 -15.08
C ILE A 394 34.85 -13.26 -14.14
N TRP A 395 33.77 -12.57 -14.46
CA TRP A 395 32.48 -12.72 -13.81
C TRP A 395 31.45 -13.21 -14.83
N PHE A 396 30.54 -14.07 -14.39
CA PHE A 396 29.50 -14.64 -15.25
C PHE A 396 28.13 -14.14 -14.81
N CYS A 397 27.33 -13.61 -15.74
CA CYS A 397 25.95 -13.20 -15.48
C CYS A 397 25.00 -13.70 -16.58
N GLY A 398 23.74 -13.92 -16.23
CA GLY A 398 22.74 -14.42 -17.17
C GLY A 398 21.49 -14.95 -16.47
N ALA A 399 20.39 -14.99 -17.21
CA ALA A 399 19.09 -15.41 -16.70
C ALA A 399 19.07 -16.86 -16.16
N TYR A 400 20.01 -17.70 -16.60
CA TYR A 400 20.16 -19.09 -16.15
C TYR A 400 20.53 -19.23 -14.67
N GLN A 401 20.95 -18.15 -13.99
CA GLN A 401 21.22 -18.16 -12.55
C GLN A 401 19.95 -18.12 -11.69
N GLY A 402 18.78 -17.90 -12.30
CA GLY A 402 17.48 -18.00 -11.65
C GLY A 402 16.54 -18.92 -12.43
N TYR A 403 15.35 -18.44 -12.77
CA TYR A 403 14.34 -19.22 -13.48
C TYR A 403 14.37 -19.06 -15.01
N GLY A 404 15.31 -18.26 -15.53
CA GLY A 404 15.46 -18.00 -16.96
C GLY A 404 14.75 -16.74 -17.46
N PHE A 405 14.32 -15.85 -16.57
CA PHE A 405 13.59 -14.63 -16.93
C PHE A 405 14.45 -13.36 -16.84
N HIS A 406 13.91 -12.25 -17.33
CA HIS A 406 14.60 -10.96 -17.35
C HIS A 406 14.94 -10.41 -15.97
N GLU A 407 14.12 -10.66 -14.94
CA GLU A 407 14.48 -10.30 -13.55
C GLU A 407 15.75 -11.05 -13.10
N ASP A 408 15.86 -12.34 -13.42
CA ASP A 408 17.04 -13.16 -13.08
C ASP A 408 18.29 -12.66 -13.83
N GLY A 409 18.10 -12.30 -15.09
CA GLY A 409 19.14 -11.68 -15.90
C GLY A 409 19.61 -10.34 -15.33
N LEU A 410 18.68 -9.47 -14.92
CA LEU A 410 18.96 -8.18 -14.32
C LEU A 410 19.67 -8.34 -12.96
N LYS A 411 19.16 -9.21 -12.08
CA LYS A 411 19.76 -9.50 -10.76
C LYS A 411 21.20 -10.00 -10.90
N SER A 412 21.42 -11.01 -11.73
CA SER A 412 22.77 -11.56 -11.96
C SER A 412 23.72 -10.51 -12.55
N GLY A 413 23.23 -9.65 -13.45
CA GLY A 413 24.00 -8.55 -14.01
C GLY A 413 24.43 -7.51 -12.98
N LEU A 414 23.51 -7.09 -12.09
CA LEU A 414 23.82 -6.17 -10.99
C LEU A 414 24.82 -6.78 -10.01
N VAL A 415 24.64 -8.05 -9.63
CA VAL A 415 25.54 -8.75 -8.70
C VAL A 415 26.95 -8.86 -9.26
N ALA A 416 27.09 -9.26 -10.53
CA ALA A 416 28.38 -9.36 -11.18
C ALA A 416 29.11 -8.00 -11.20
N ALA A 417 28.41 -6.92 -11.57
CA ALA A 417 28.98 -5.58 -11.60
C ALA A 417 29.40 -5.09 -10.21
N HIS A 418 28.57 -5.24 -9.19
CA HIS A 418 28.90 -4.79 -7.83
C HIS A 418 30.06 -5.58 -7.22
N LYS A 419 30.10 -6.90 -7.45
CA LYS A 419 31.22 -7.74 -6.99
C LYS A 419 32.53 -7.38 -7.66
N LEU A 420 32.51 -7.11 -8.97
CA LEU A 420 33.69 -6.62 -9.69
C LEU A 420 34.19 -5.31 -9.06
N LEU A 421 33.27 -4.41 -8.68
CA LEU A 421 33.60 -3.15 -8.00
C LEU A 421 33.97 -3.29 -6.51
N GLY A 422 33.92 -4.50 -5.93
CA GLY A 422 34.15 -4.72 -4.49
C GLY A 422 33.08 -4.09 -3.57
N LYS A 423 31.87 -3.86 -4.09
CA LYS A 423 30.74 -3.24 -3.36
C LYS A 423 29.67 -4.27 -2.99
N SER A 424 28.95 -4.00 -1.91
CA SER A 424 27.73 -4.76 -1.58
C SER A 424 26.57 -4.35 -2.50
N CYS A 425 25.73 -5.31 -2.88
CA CYS A 425 24.54 -5.09 -3.72
C CYS A 425 23.29 -5.43 -2.91
N SER A 426 22.37 -4.48 -2.74
CA SER A 426 21.04 -4.73 -2.18
C SER A 426 20.07 -5.11 -3.29
N ILE A 427 19.82 -6.41 -3.49
CA ILE A 427 18.77 -6.89 -4.40
C ILE A 427 17.45 -6.89 -3.65
N LEU A 428 16.41 -6.33 -4.25
CA LEU A 428 15.05 -6.44 -3.72
C LEU A 428 14.60 -7.90 -3.76
N SER A 429 14.14 -8.40 -2.60
CA SER A 429 13.45 -9.68 -2.52
C SER A 429 12.06 -9.58 -3.15
N ASN A 430 11.57 -10.70 -3.67
CA ASN A 430 10.18 -10.75 -4.12
C ASN A 430 9.28 -10.51 -2.90
N PRO A 431 8.30 -9.57 -2.97
CA PRO A 431 7.36 -9.34 -1.87
C PRO A 431 6.69 -10.64 -1.46
N LYS A 432 6.46 -10.84 -0.16
CA LYS A 432 5.65 -11.97 0.30
C LYS A 432 4.25 -11.81 -0.31
N HIS A 433 3.77 -12.85 -0.95
CA HIS A 433 2.47 -12.80 -1.60
C HIS A 433 1.34 -12.94 -0.59
N MET A 434 0.36 -12.05 -0.71
CA MET A 434 -0.92 -12.18 -0.04
C MET A 434 -1.76 -13.28 -0.70
N ALA A 435 -1.70 -14.50 -0.15
CA ALA A 435 -2.53 -15.62 -0.57
C ALA A 435 -3.78 -15.72 0.33
N PRO A 436 -4.90 -15.05 0.00
CA PRO A 436 -6.11 -15.14 0.81
C PRO A 436 -6.63 -16.59 0.84
N SER A 437 -7.13 -17.00 1.99
CA SER A 437 -8.00 -18.17 2.14
C SER A 437 -9.29 -18.00 1.32
N LEU A 438 -10.11 -19.05 1.21
CA LEU A 438 -11.41 -18.97 0.52
C LEU A 438 -12.33 -17.90 1.14
N LEU A 439 -12.34 -17.79 2.46
CA LEU A 439 -13.13 -16.79 3.19
C LEU A 439 -12.63 -15.37 2.91
N GLU A 440 -11.32 -15.16 2.98
CA GLU A 440 -10.71 -13.85 2.68
C GLU A 440 -10.86 -13.47 1.20
N THR A 441 -10.88 -14.45 0.29
CA THR A 441 -11.16 -14.21 -1.13
C THR A 441 -12.59 -13.71 -1.33
N GLY A 442 -13.56 -14.30 -0.60
CA GLY A 442 -14.93 -13.81 -0.56
C GLY A 442 -15.04 -12.40 -0.01
N ALA A 443 -14.34 -12.10 1.09
CA ALA A 443 -14.29 -10.77 1.69
C ALA A 443 -13.67 -9.74 0.73
N ARG A 444 -12.56 -10.07 0.06
CA ARG A 444 -11.94 -9.22 -0.96
C ARG A 444 -12.90 -8.89 -2.09
N LEU A 445 -13.59 -9.90 -2.63
CA LEU A 445 -14.56 -9.70 -3.70
C LEU A 445 -15.71 -8.78 -3.26
N PHE A 446 -16.19 -8.94 -2.03
CA PHE A 446 -17.25 -8.10 -1.48
C PHE A 446 -16.81 -6.65 -1.30
N VAL A 447 -15.68 -6.43 -0.63
CA VAL A 447 -15.14 -5.07 -0.37
C VAL A 447 -14.80 -4.36 -1.68
N THR A 448 -14.14 -5.03 -2.62
CA THR A 448 -13.78 -4.42 -3.91
C THR A 448 -15.03 -4.08 -4.75
N ARG A 449 -16.06 -4.95 -4.77
CA ARG A 449 -17.32 -4.63 -5.43
C ARG A 449 -18.06 -3.47 -4.79
N PHE A 450 -18.08 -3.40 -3.46
CA PHE A 450 -18.64 -2.27 -2.78
C PHE A 450 -17.91 -0.99 -3.15
N LEU A 451 -16.57 -0.96 -3.07
CA LEU A 451 -15.79 0.24 -3.36
C LEU A 451 -16.01 0.71 -4.80
N GLY A 452 -16.12 -0.23 -5.75
CA GLY A 452 -16.46 0.08 -7.14
C GLY A 452 -17.85 0.67 -7.34
N HIS A 453 -18.80 0.41 -6.43
CA HIS A 453 -20.13 1.05 -6.47
C HIS A 453 -20.18 2.35 -5.65
N TYR A 454 -19.45 2.40 -4.55
CA TYR A 454 -19.51 3.48 -3.57
C TYR A 454 -18.71 4.71 -3.98
N ILE A 455 -17.53 4.50 -4.59
CA ILE A 455 -16.64 5.58 -5.06
C ILE A 455 -17.17 6.13 -6.39
N SER A 456 -18.01 7.16 -6.32
CA SER A 456 -18.55 7.93 -7.44
C SER A 456 -17.82 9.27 -7.68
N THR A 457 -17.01 9.73 -6.72
CA THR A 457 -16.19 10.94 -6.80
C THR A 457 -14.81 10.73 -6.15
N GLY A 458 -13.74 11.27 -6.77
CA GLY A 458 -12.34 11.04 -6.36
C GLY A 458 -11.77 9.71 -6.87
N SER A 459 -10.52 9.41 -6.49
CA SER A 459 -9.79 8.22 -6.94
C SER A 459 -9.13 7.46 -5.77
N LEU A 460 -9.49 6.20 -5.61
CA LEU A 460 -8.90 5.27 -4.64
C LEU A 460 -8.22 4.12 -5.39
N ILE A 461 -6.92 3.93 -5.15
CA ILE A 461 -6.17 2.80 -5.70
C ILE A 461 -5.74 1.90 -4.53
N LEU A 462 -6.13 0.62 -4.57
CA LEU A 462 -5.61 -0.40 -3.66
C LEU A 462 -4.49 -1.17 -4.37
N VAL A 463 -3.36 -1.35 -3.71
CA VAL A 463 -2.22 -2.14 -4.18
C VAL A 463 -1.95 -3.23 -3.15
N GLU A 464 -2.23 -4.48 -3.49
CA GLU A 464 -1.97 -5.62 -2.61
C GLU A 464 -0.47 -5.98 -2.57
N GLU A 465 0.02 -6.46 -1.43
CA GLU A 465 1.28 -7.22 -1.36
C GLU A 465 1.13 -8.48 -2.21
N GLY A 466 1.79 -8.50 -3.37
CA GLY A 466 1.46 -9.43 -4.46
C GLY A 466 0.93 -8.76 -5.73
N GLY A 467 0.99 -7.43 -5.81
CA GLY A 467 0.95 -6.68 -7.07
C GLY A 467 -0.42 -6.54 -7.72
N THR A 468 -1.47 -7.18 -7.20
CA THR A 468 -2.85 -6.92 -7.61
C THR A 468 -3.19 -5.46 -7.34
N MET A 469 -3.75 -4.78 -8.34
CA MET A 469 -4.22 -3.40 -8.19
C MET A 469 -5.71 -3.30 -8.47
N PHE A 470 -6.43 -2.59 -7.60
CA PHE A 470 -7.81 -2.20 -7.83
C PHE A 470 -7.88 -0.68 -7.91
N THR A 471 -8.45 -0.17 -9.00
CA THR A 471 -8.67 1.28 -9.17
C THR A 471 -10.17 1.55 -9.11
N PHE A 472 -10.56 2.43 -8.19
CA PHE A 472 -11.92 2.92 -8.04
C PHE A 472 -11.90 4.43 -8.32
N GLU A 473 -12.40 4.82 -9.48
CA GLU A 473 -12.38 6.20 -9.93
C GLU A 473 -13.80 6.67 -10.24
N GLY A 474 -14.18 7.77 -9.60
CA GLY A 474 -15.46 8.41 -9.80
C GLY A 474 -15.56 9.06 -11.18
N THR A 475 -16.71 8.93 -11.83
CA THR A 475 -16.98 9.59 -13.13
C THR A 475 -17.29 11.09 -12.98
N ALA A 476 -17.53 11.55 -11.75
CA ALA A 476 -17.79 12.95 -11.46
C ALA A 476 -16.48 13.73 -11.34
N ASN A 477 -16.19 14.59 -12.33
CA ASN A 477 -15.01 15.50 -12.38
C ASN A 477 -14.97 16.59 -11.27
N LYS A 478 -15.72 16.43 -10.17
CA LYS A 478 -15.84 17.46 -9.12
C LYS A 478 -14.87 17.28 -7.95
N CYS A 479 -14.21 16.12 -7.81
CA CYS A 479 -13.28 15.86 -6.72
C CYS A 479 -11.91 15.43 -7.25
N PHE A 480 -10.88 16.21 -6.95
CA PHE A 480 -9.48 15.95 -7.35
C PHE A 480 -8.72 15.05 -6.38
N LEU A 481 -9.37 14.60 -5.30
CA LEU A 481 -8.69 13.79 -4.28
C LEU A 481 -8.32 12.43 -4.85
N LYS A 482 -7.04 12.07 -4.68
CA LYS A 482 -6.49 10.76 -5.01
C LYS A 482 -5.75 10.20 -3.81
N THR A 483 -5.92 8.91 -3.55
CA THR A 483 -5.13 8.20 -2.55
C THR A 483 -4.77 6.80 -3.03
N VAL A 484 -3.58 6.34 -2.64
CA VAL A 484 -3.07 5.01 -2.96
C VAL A 484 -2.76 4.29 -1.66
N LEU A 485 -3.51 3.22 -1.42
CA LEU A 485 -3.45 2.39 -0.23
C LEU A 485 -2.72 1.08 -0.57
N ARG A 486 -1.76 0.67 0.24
CA ARG A 486 -1.05 -0.61 0.16
C ARG A 486 -1.64 -1.60 1.15
N VAL A 487 -2.18 -2.72 0.68
CA VAL A 487 -2.75 -3.78 1.52
C VAL A 487 -1.68 -4.83 1.78
N HIS A 488 -1.27 -4.99 3.03
CA HIS A 488 -0.22 -5.92 3.45
C HIS A 488 -0.77 -7.27 3.89
N SER A 489 -2.05 -7.31 4.26
CA SER A 489 -2.67 -8.49 4.87
C SER A 489 -4.12 -8.66 4.39
N PRO A 490 -4.56 -9.91 4.10
CA PRO A 490 -5.92 -10.17 3.64
C PRO A 490 -6.95 -9.92 4.76
N GLN A 491 -6.48 -9.80 6.01
CA GLN A 491 -7.29 -9.39 7.16
C GLN A 491 -7.90 -8.00 6.98
N PHE A 492 -7.29 -7.12 6.17
CA PHE A 492 -7.88 -5.85 5.76
C PHE A 492 -9.32 -6.05 5.24
N TYR A 493 -9.51 -6.94 4.27
CA TYR A 493 -10.82 -7.20 3.68
C TYR A 493 -11.78 -7.86 4.66
N TRP A 494 -11.27 -8.82 5.43
CA TRP A 494 -12.08 -9.55 6.41
C TRP A 494 -12.62 -8.62 7.51
N LYS A 495 -11.77 -7.77 8.08
CA LYS A 495 -12.15 -6.82 9.13
C LYS A 495 -13.14 -5.80 8.61
N ILE A 496 -12.90 -5.21 7.44
CA ILE A 496 -13.84 -4.25 6.83
C ILE A 496 -15.19 -4.90 6.56
N MET A 497 -15.22 -6.11 5.98
CA MET A 497 -16.48 -6.81 5.69
C MET A 497 -17.28 -7.13 6.96
N THR A 498 -16.61 -7.48 8.07
CA THR A 498 -17.26 -7.98 9.29
C THR A 498 -17.54 -6.89 10.33
N GLN A 499 -16.78 -5.81 10.34
CA GLN A 499 -16.80 -4.77 11.38
C GLN A 499 -16.89 -3.34 10.81
N ALA A 500 -17.04 -3.17 9.50
CA ALA A 500 -17.22 -1.88 8.83
C ALA A 500 -16.13 -0.85 9.20
N ASP A 501 -16.52 0.30 9.73
CA ASP A 501 -15.64 1.42 10.10
C ASP A 501 -14.69 1.08 11.26
N LEU A 502 -15.16 0.34 12.28
CA LEU A 502 -14.29 -0.20 13.33
C LEU A 502 -13.31 -1.24 12.78
N GLY A 503 -13.75 -2.03 11.80
CA GLY A 503 -12.89 -2.97 11.08
C GLY A 503 -11.78 -2.29 10.29
N LEU A 504 -12.10 -1.15 9.66
CA LEU A 504 -11.14 -0.32 8.96
C LEU A 504 -10.10 0.27 9.94
N ALA A 505 -10.55 0.79 11.08
CA ALA A 505 -9.65 1.29 12.12
C ALA A 505 -8.75 0.18 12.67
N ASP A 506 -9.31 -0.98 13.01
CA ASP A 506 -8.56 -2.12 13.52
C ASP A 506 -7.54 -2.63 12.49
N ALA A 507 -7.90 -2.66 11.20
CA ALA A 507 -6.97 -3.02 10.13
C ALA A 507 -5.77 -2.04 10.05
N TYR A 508 -6.02 -0.74 10.19
CA TYR A 508 -4.94 0.26 10.18
C TYR A 508 -4.04 0.14 11.42
N ILE A 509 -4.64 0.02 12.61
CA ILE A 509 -3.92 -0.12 13.89
C ILE A 509 -3.02 -1.36 13.89
N ASN A 510 -3.49 -2.46 13.30
CA ASN A 510 -2.70 -3.69 13.21
C ASN A 510 -1.67 -3.68 12.07
N GLY A 511 -1.65 -2.64 11.22
CA GLY A 511 -0.72 -2.54 10.10
C GLY A 511 -1.10 -3.44 8.92
N ASP A 512 -2.37 -3.85 8.82
CA ASP A 512 -2.86 -4.66 7.69
C ASP A 512 -2.85 -3.88 6.37
N PHE A 513 -2.80 -2.54 6.43
CA PHE A 513 -2.61 -1.66 5.29
C PHE A 513 -1.90 -0.36 5.67
N SER A 514 -1.32 0.31 4.68
CA SER A 514 -0.75 1.66 4.80
C SER A 514 -1.01 2.50 3.55
N PHE A 515 -0.47 3.72 3.48
CA PHE A 515 -0.59 4.60 2.32
C PHE A 515 0.76 4.87 1.68
N VAL A 516 0.75 5.07 0.36
CA VAL A 516 1.94 5.50 -0.40
C VAL A 516 2.34 6.91 0.02
N ASP A 517 1.36 7.82 0.08
CA ASP A 517 1.53 9.15 0.66
C ASP A 517 1.38 9.05 2.18
N LYS A 518 2.49 9.18 2.90
CA LYS A 518 2.54 9.10 4.37
C LYS A 518 2.00 10.34 5.07
N ASP A 519 1.86 11.47 4.38
CA ASP A 519 1.39 12.71 4.98
C ASP A 519 -0.13 12.88 4.80
N LYS A 520 -0.62 12.74 3.57
CA LYS A 520 -2.02 13.04 3.22
C LYS A 520 -2.82 11.81 2.80
N GLY A 521 -2.21 10.64 2.67
CA GLY A 521 -2.88 9.44 2.14
C GLY A 521 -4.13 9.04 2.94
N LEU A 522 -4.00 8.95 4.27
CA LEU A 522 -5.10 8.59 5.17
C LEU A 522 -6.15 9.72 5.29
N LEU A 523 -5.71 10.97 5.41
CA LEU A 523 -6.60 12.14 5.37
C LEU A 523 -7.46 12.17 4.09
N ASN A 524 -6.83 12.07 2.93
CA ASN A 524 -7.50 12.06 1.63
C ASN A 524 -8.47 10.88 1.53
N PHE A 525 -8.10 9.72 2.07
CA PHE A 525 -8.98 8.56 2.10
C PHE A 525 -10.28 8.84 2.86
N PHE A 526 -10.22 9.40 4.07
CA PHE A 526 -11.43 9.79 4.80
C PHE A 526 -12.23 10.86 4.09
N MET A 527 -11.57 11.87 3.50
CA MET A 527 -12.26 12.92 2.75
C MET A 527 -12.99 12.36 1.52
N ILE A 528 -12.39 11.41 0.80
CA ILE A 528 -13.05 10.68 -0.30
C ILE A 528 -14.26 9.91 0.23
N LEU A 529 -14.09 9.17 1.33
CA LEU A 529 -15.16 8.38 1.94
C LEU A 529 -16.36 9.26 2.36
N ILE A 530 -16.09 10.43 2.95
CA ILE A 530 -17.09 11.43 3.35
C ILE A 530 -17.80 12.02 2.13
N ALA A 531 -17.04 12.47 1.11
CA ALA A 531 -17.61 13.08 -0.09
C ALA A 531 -18.57 12.14 -0.84
N ASN A 532 -18.22 10.84 -0.91
CA ASN A 532 -19.06 9.82 -1.55
C ASN A 532 -20.32 9.51 -0.73
N ARG A 533 -20.23 9.52 0.60
CA ARG A 533 -21.39 9.29 1.48
C ARG A 533 -22.48 10.32 1.20
N ASP A 534 -22.07 11.59 1.15
CA ASP A 534 -22.99 12.71 1.07
C ASP A 534 -23.53 12.89 -0.36
N ALA A 535 -22.72 12.56 -1.38
CA ALA A 535 -23.19 12.47 -2.77
C ALA A 535 -24.23 11.37 -2.99
N ASN A 536 -24.03 10.17 -2.42
CA ASN A 536 -24.94 9.04 -2.61
C ASN A 536 -26.30 9.27 -1.93
N LYS A 537 -26.37 10.02 -0.81
CA LYS A 537 -27.63 10.41 -0.15
C LYS A 537 -28.53 11.29 -1.01
N ALA A 538 -27.98 12.13 -1.90
CA ALA A 538 -28.77 12.96 -2.79
C ALA A 538 -29.54 12.15 -3.85
N THR A 539 -29.11 10.91 -4.13
CA THR A 539 -29.62 10.06 -5.20
C THR A 539 -30.64 9.02 -4.71
N THR A 540 -30.67 8.71 -3.41
CA THR A 540 -31.56 7.68 -2.84
C THR A 540 -32.41 8.24 -1.69
N GLN A 541 -33.66 8.60 -1.96
CA GLN A 541 -34.67 8.98 -0.95
C GLN A 541 -35.11 7.81 -0.02
N MET A 542 -34.46 6.64 -0.08
CA MET A 542 -34.98 5.41 0.51
C MET A 542 -33.94 4.57 1.26
N SER A 543 -33.34 5.13 2.33
CA SER A 543 -32.92 4.34 3.51
C SER A 543 -32.59 5.23 4.72
N LYS A 544 -33.61 5.65 5.47
CA LYS A 544 -33.47 6.32 6.78
C LYS A 544 -33.10 5.37 7.93
N ARG A 545 -32.41 4.25 7.68
CA ARG A 545 -32.06 3.30 8.75
C ARG A 545 -30.61 2.83 8.66
N ARG A 546 -29.83 3.32 9.64
CA ARG A 546 -28.50 2.89 10.10
C ARG A 546 -27.35 3.16 9.14
N GLY A 547 -26.17 3.35 9.75
CA GLY A 547 -24.87 3.72 9.16
C GLY A 547 -24.60 3.20 7.76
N TRP A 548 -23.72 3.92 7.06
CA TRP A 548 -23.23 3.66 5.71
C TRP A 548 -22.80 2.22 5.35
N TRP A 549 -22.84 1.27 6.29
CA TRP A 549 -22.71 -0.17 6.08
C TRP A 549 -23.47 -1.00 7.11
N THR A 550 -24.22 -2.01 6.66
CA THR A 550 -24.66 -3.16 7.47
C THR A 550 -23.80 -4.38 7.12
N PRO A 551 -23.02 -4.95 8.06
CA PRO A 551 -22.25 -6.17 7.80
C PRO A 551 -23.18 -7.34 7.43
N LEU A 552 -22.79 -8.10 6.40
CA LEU A 552 -23.66 -9.11 5.76
C LEU A 552 -23.78 -10.42 6.56
N LEU A 553 -22.89 -10.66 7.53
CA LEU A 553 -22.89 -11.87 8.36
C LEU A 553 -23.63 -11.60 9.68
N PHE A 554 -24.54 -12.53 10.03
CA PHE A 554 -25.33 -12.58 11.28
C PHE A 554 -24.49 -12.45 12.58
N THR A 555 -23.15 -12.50 12.51
CA THR A 555 -22.22 -12.18 13.60
C THR A 555 -22.26 -10.72 14.03
N ALA A 556 -22.84 -9.83 13.21
CA ALA A 556 -23.14 -8.45 13.57
C ALA A 556 -24.03 -8.33 14.81
N GLY A 557 -24.87 -9.33 15.12
CA GLY A 557 -25.65 -9.34 16.35
C GLY A 557 -24.78 -9.37 17.61
N ILE A 558 -23.64 -10.08 17.59
CA ILE A 558 -22.76 -10.24 18.76
C ILE A 558 -21.75 -9.10 18.85
N ALA A 559 -21.12 -8.70 17.72
CA ALA A 559 -20.19 -7.56 17.71
C ALA A 559 -20.92 -6.23 17.98
N SER A 560 -22.07 -5.99 17.33
CA SER A 560 -22.89 -4.81 17.59
C SER A 560 -23.50 -4.84 18.99
N ALA A 561 -23.89 -6.00 19.54
CA ALA A 561 -24.33 -6.08 20.93
C ALA A 561 -23.19 -5.83 21.92
N LYS A 562 -21.98 -6.32 21.65
CA LYS A 562 -20.79 -6.04 22.48
C LYS A 562 -20.52 -4.54 22.54
N PHE A 563 -20.44 -3.87 21.40
CA PHE A 563 -20.20 -2.41 21.35
C PHE A 563 -21.38 -1.62 21.94
N PHE A 564 -22.62 -2.04 21.70
CA PHE A 564 -23.80 -1.42 22.30
C PHE A 564 -23.83 -1.56 23.84
N LEU A 565 -23.56 -2.76 24.38
CA LEU A 565 -23.48 -2.99 25.83
C LEU A 565 -22.32 -2.21 26.47
N GLN A 566 -21.16 -2.15 25.79
CA GLN A 566 -20.02 -1.33 26.22
C GLN A 566 -20.37 0.16 26.22
N HIS A 567 -21.09 0.65 25.21
CA HIS A 567 -21.55 2.02 25.11
C HIS A 567 -22.49 2.40 26.27
N VAL A 568 -23.50 1.56 26.56
CA VAL A 568 -24.42 1.79 27.70
C VAL A 568 -23.68 1.77 29.03
N SER A 569 -22.70 0.86 29.19
CA SER A 569 -21.88 0.79 30.42
C SER A 569 -20.98 2.02 30.65
N ARG A 570 -20.75 2.85 29.62
CA ARG A 570 -19.87 4.03 29.66
C ARG A 570 -20.62 5.36 29.84
N GLN A 571 -21.92 5.38 30.15
CA GLN A 571 -22.70 6.61 30.38
C GLN A 571 -22.11 7.48 31.51
N ASN A 572 -22.08 8.82 31.33
CA ASN A 572 -21.37 9.78 32.21
C ASN A 572 -22.11 10.18 33.49
N SER A 573 -22.55 9.20 34.29
CA SER A 573 -22.87 9.45 35.70
C SER A 573 -21.64 9.99 36.44
N VAL A 574 -21.81 10.65 37.60
CA VAL A 574 -20.69 11.31 38.33
C VAL A 574 -19.47 10.41 38.53
N THR A 575 -19.68 9.16 38.95
CA THR A 575 -18.57 8.20 39.18
C THR A 575 -17.96 7.68 37.88
N GLN A 576 -18.77 7.51 36.83
CA GLN A 576 -18.31 6.98 35.54
C GLN A 576 -17.63 8.06 34.68
N ALA A 577 -18.06 9.32 34.77
CA ALA A 577 -17.43 10.46 34.11
C ALA A 577 -15.96 10.58 34.53
N ARG A 578 -15.66 10.49 35.83
CA ARG A 578 -14.27 10.47 36.33
C ARG A 578 -13.45 9.32 35.72
N ARG A 579 -14.00 8.11 35.66
CA ARG A 579 -13.32 6.94 35.05
C ARG A 579 -13.05 7.12 33.55
N ASN A 580 -13.99 7.73 32.83
CA ASN A 580 -13.86 7.97 31.41
C ASN A 580 -12.78 9.03 31.13
N ILE A 581 -12.77 10.14 31.88
CA ILE A 581 -11.77 11.20 31.78
C ILE A 581 -10.37 10.68 32.12
N SER A 582 -10.20 9.99 33.25
CA SER A 582 -8.89 9.44 33.66
C SER A 582 -8.28 8.50 32.63
N ARG A 583 -9.08 7.68 31.94
CA ARG A 583 -8.55 6.74 30.92
C ARG A 583 -7.84 7.42 29.75
N HIS A 584 -8.22 8.65 29.41
CA HIS A 584 -7.60 9.41 28.32
C HIS A 584 -6.56 10.40 28.83
N TYR A 585 -6.91 11.20 29.84
CA TYR A 585 -6.10 12.32 30.27
C TYR A 585 -4.97 11.92 31.24
N ASP A 586 -5.10 10.78 31.92
CA ASP A 586 -4.06 10.27 32.82
C ASP A 586 -3.09 9.29 32.09
N LEU A 587 -3.07 9.30 30.75
CA LEU A 587 -2.15 8.47 29.96
C LEU A 587 -0.68 8.82 30.23
N SER A 588 -0.29 10.07 30.01
CA SER A 588 1.03 10.62 30.34
C SER A 588 1.13 12.09 29.92
N ASN A 589 1.45 12.99 30.85
CA ASN A 589 1.74 14.39 30.51
C ASN A 589 2.96 14.52 29.58
N GLU A 590 3.95 13.63 29.69
CA GLU A 590 5.10 13.61 28.79
C GLU A 590 4.69 13.26 27.36
N LEU A 591 3.76 12.32 27.18
CA LEU A 591 3.22 12.00 25.86
C LEU A 591 2.52 13.22 25.23
N PHE A 592 1.62 13.88 25.98
CA PHE A 592 0.91 15.06 25.49
C PHE A 592 1.89 16.17 25.10
N GLY A 593 2.93 16.42 25.91
CA GLY A 593 3.97 17.41 25.61
C GLY A 593 4.84 17.11 24.39
N LEU A 594 4.78 15.89 23.81
CA LEU A 594 5.51 15.56 22.58
C LEU A 594 4.79 15.99 21.29
N PHE A 595 3.49 16.29 21.36
CA PHE A 595 2.72 16.72 20.19
C PHE A 595 1.95 18.03 20.37
N LEU A 596 1.61 18.39 21.61
CA LEU A 596 1.14 19.73 21.95
C LEU A 596 2.31 20.73 21.94
N ASP A 597 1.98 22.02 21.90
CA ASP A 597 2.95 23.07 22.18
C ASP A 597 3.20 23.18 23.70
N GLU A 598 4.14 24.05 24.09
CA GLU A 598 4.56 24.23 25.49
C GLU A 598 3.44 24.70 26.44
N THR A 599 2.33 25.21 25.89
CA THR A 599 1.16 25.59 26.68
C THR A 599 0.33 24.39 27.14
N MET A 600 0.57 23.17 26.63
CA MET A 600 -0.20 21.96 26.96
C MET A 600 -1.71 22.09 26.71
N VAL A 601 -2.12 22.94 25.78
CA VAL A 601 -3.53 23.16 25.46
C VAL A 601 -4.00 22.10 24.46
N TYR A 602 -4.72 21.09 24.97
CA TYR A 602 -5.33 20.06 24.13
C TYR A 602 -6.75 20.45 23.70
N SER A 603 -6.83 21.50 22.90
CA SER A 603 -8.07 22.08 22.37
C SER A 603 -7.80 22.81 21.05
N CYS A 604 -8.85 23.14 20.29
CA CYS A 604 -8.73 23.92 19.06
C CYS A 604 -7.98 25.25 19.27
N ALA A 605 -6.97 25.52 18.45
CA ALA A 605 -6.35 26.84 18.33
C ALA A 605 -7.16 27.75 17.37
N VAL A 606 -6.83 29.04 17.30
CA VAL A 606 -7.39 29.97 16.31
C VAL A 606 -6.26 30.66 15.56
N PHE A 607 -6.19 30.43 14.25
CA PHE A 607 -5.10 30.87 13.38
C PHE A 607 -5.48 32.13 12.60
N LYS A 608 -4.58 33.10 12.54
CA LYS A 608 -4.65 34.30 11.69
C LYS A 608 -4.14 34.03 10.27
N SER A 609 -3.23 33.06 10.12
CA SER A 609 -2.67 32.60 8.85
C SER A 609 -2.30 31.12 8.90
N GLU A 610 -2.15 30.46 7.73
CA GLU A 610 -1.86 29.02 7.66
C GLU A 610 -0.50 28.64 8.29
N ASP A 611 0.50 29.51 8.21
CA ASP A 611 1.88 29.26 8.69
C ASP A 611 2.13 29.74 10.13
N GLU A 612 1.09 30.16 10.87
CA GLU A 612 1.25 30.64 12.24
C GLU A 612 1.63 29.49 13.19
N ASP A 613 2.52 29.78 14.15
CA ASP A 613 2.97 28.81 15.14
C ASP A 613 1.80 28.35 16.04
N LEU A 614 1.81 27.07 16.43
CA LEU A 614 0.73 26.48 17.22
C LEU A 614 0.53 27.23 18.55
N LYS A 615 1.61 27.64 19.22
CA LYS A 615 1.53 28.37 20.49
C LYS A 615 0.84 29.72 20.31
N ASP A 616 1.22 30.47 19.28
CA ASP A 616 0.66 31.79 18.99
C ASP A 616 -0.84 31.69 18.63
N ALA A 617 -1.22 30.65 17.89
CA ALA A 617 -2.61 30.35 17.59
C ALA A 617 -3.42 29.91 18.84
N GLN A 618 -2.80 29.18 19.78
CA GLN A 618 -3.43 28.84 21.06
C GLN A 618 -3.64 30.09 21.91
N MET A 619 -2.64 30.98 21.96
CA MET A 619 -2.73 32.25 22.68
C MET A 619 -3.77 33.20 22.07
N THR A 620 -3.89 33.22 20.74
CA THR A 620 -4.97 33.94 20.05
C THR A 620 -6.33 33.43 20.50
N LYS A 621 -6.53 32.10 20.55
CA LYS A 621 -7.77 31.50 21.07
C LYS A 621 -8.03 31.86 22.53
N VAL A 622 -7.02 31.83 23.40
CA VAL A 622 -7.14 32.21 24.82
C VAL A 622 -7.60 33.67 24.95
N ASN A 623 -7.00 34.59 24.20
CA ASN A 623 -7.39 36.01 24.22
C ASN A 623 -8.84 36.22 23.77
N LEU A 624 -9.27 35.53 22.70
CA LEU A 624 -10.66 35.58 22.23
C LEU A 624 -11.65 35.13 23.31
N LEU A 625 -11.33 34.09 24.09
CA LEU A 625 -12.18 33.64 25.19
C LEU A 625 -12.26 34.68 26.32
N ILE A 626 -11.14 35.31 26.67
CA ILE A 626 -11.07 36.37 27.68
C ILE A 626 -11.91 37.58 27.25
N GLU A 627 -11.77 38.01 26.00
CA GLU A 627 -12.53 39.11 25.42
C GLU A 627 -14.03 38.82 25.39
N LYS A 628 -14.44 37.62 24.93
CA LYS A 628 -15.84 37.18 24.92
C LYS A 628 -16.44 37.10 26.32
N ALA A 629 -15.64 36.69 27.30
CA ALA A 629 -16.07 36.65 28.70
C ALA A 629 -16.10 38.04 29.35
N ARG A 630 -15.49 39.09 28.76
CA ARG A 630 -15.46 40.45 29.33
C ARG A 630 -14.98 40.44 30.78
N VAL A 631 -13.85 39.78 31.03
CA VAL A 631 -13.27 39.63 32.38
C VAL A 631 -12.67 40.96 32.84
N SER A 632 -12.87 41.32 34.11
CA SER A 632 -12.26 42.47 34.78
C SER A 632 -11.60 42.02 36.08
N LYS A 633 -10.83 42.92 36.70
CA LYS A 633 -10.06 42.64 37.92
C LYS A 633 -10.94 42.27 39.12
N GLU A 634 -12.17 42.77 39.16
CA GLU A 634 -13.12 42.58 40.25
C GLU A 634 -13.84 41.23 40.17
N HIS A 635 -13.83 40.60 38.99
CA HIS A 635 -14.55 39.37 38.76
C HIS A 635 -13.87 38.15 39.40
N GLU A 636 -14.70 37.14 39.69
CA GLU A 636 -14.29 35.76 39.89
C GLU A 636 -14.76 34.89 38.72
N VAL A 637 -13.80 34.22 38.07
CA VAL A 637 -14.05 33.36 36.90
C VAL A 637 -14.08 31.91 37.34
N LEU A 638 -15.10 31.17 36.91
CA LEU A 638 -15.17 29.71 36.99
C LEU A 638 -14.80 29.11 35.63
N GLU A 639 -13.81 28.22 35.62
CA GLU A 639 -13.51 27.37 34.47
C GLU A 639 -13.96 25.93 34.71
N ILE A 640 -14.87 25.47 33.87
CA ILE A 640 -15.37 24.09 33.93
C ILE A 640 -14.55 23.24 32.96
N GLY A 641 -13.65 22.41 33.50
CA GLY A 641 -12.69 21.62 32.71
C GLY A 641 -11.39 22.39 32.49
N CYS A 642 -10.65 22.68 33.55
CA CYS A 642 -9.50 23.60 33.50
C CYS A 642 -8.21 23.07 32.85
N GLY A 643 -8.22 21.83 32.36
CA GLY A 643 -7.07 21.19 31.74
C GLY A 643 -5.79 21.34 32.58
N TRP A 644 -4.71 21.77 31.93
CA TRP A 644 -3.37 21.97 32.52
C TRP A 644 -3.15 23.38 33.08
N GLY A 645 -4.22 24.20 33.20
CA GLY A 645 -4.20 25.49 33.90
C GLY A 645 -3.79 26.70 33.07
N THR A 646 -3.51 26.55 31.77
CA THR A 646 -3.04 27.65 30.91
C THR A 646 -4.03 28.81 30.83
N LEU A 647 -5.33 28.53 30.63
CA LEU A 647 -6.34 29.59 30.55
C LEU A 647 -6.41 30.37 31.88
N ALA A 648 -6.37 29.67 33.01
CA ALA A 648 -6.36 30.29 34.34
C ALA A 648 -5.18 31.27 34.52
N ILE A 649 -3.98 30.82 34.15
CA ILE A 649 -2.76 31.63 34.27
C ILE A 649 -2.88 32.89 33.41
N GLU A 650 -3.32 32.75 32.17
CA GLU A 650 -3.36 33.88 31.22
C GLU A 650 -4.49 34.87 31.53
N VAL A 651 -5.67 34.38 31.94
CA VAL A 651 -6.77 35.23 32.42
C VAL A 651 -6.32 36.09 33.60
N VAL A 652 -5.69 35.48 34.62
CA VAL A 652 -5.26 36.20 35.83
C VAL A 652 -4.08 37.13 35.55
N LYS A 653 -3.12 36.75 34.70
CA LYS A 653 -2.03 37.66 34.29
C LYS A 653 -2.55 38.92 33.61
N GLN A 654 -3.53 38.78 32.71
CA GLN A 654 -4.05 39.89 31.93
C GLN A 654 -4.98 40.81 32.73
N THR A 655 -5.75 40.26 33.66
CA THR A 655 -6.83 41.01 34.32
C THR A 655 -6.65 41.21 35.83
N GLY A 656 -5.86 40.36 36.50
CA GLY A 656 -5.73 40.34 37.95
C GLY A 656 -6.97 39.84 38.71
N CYS A 657 -7.92 39.22 38.02
CA CYS A 657 -9.15 38.67 38.60
C CYS A 657 -8.88 37.51 39.56
N LYS A 658 -9.93 37.01 40.22
CA LYS A 658 -9.88 35.71 40.91
C LYS A 658 -10.31 34.60 39.95
N TYR A 659 -9.78 33.40 40.15
CA TYR A 659 -10.04 32.28 39.25
C TYR A 659 -10.22 30.97 40.01
N THR A 660 -11.27 30.22 39.68
CA THR A 660 -11.50 28.86 40.14
C THR A 660 -11.62 27.93 38.94
N GLY A 661 -10.68 27.01 38.78
CA GLY A 661 -10.76 25.96 37.75
C GLY A 661 -11.14 24.61 38.36
N ILE A 662 -11.95 23.82 37.66
CA ILE A 662 -12.31 22.47 38.09
C ILE A 662 -11.93 21.41 37.06
N THR A 663 -11.45 20.27 37.52
CA THR A 663 -11.13 19.10 36.68
C THR A 663 -11.50 17.79 37.37
N LEU A 664 -11.63 16.72 36.59
CA LEU A 664 -11.79 15.35 37.08
C LEU A 664 -10.50 14.52 36.99
N SER A 665 -9.44 15.04 36.36
CA SER A 665 -8.13 14.38 36.23
C SER A 665 -7.19 14.83 37.34
N GLU A 666 -6.64 13.86 38.07
CA GLU A 666 -5.63 14.10 39.10
C GLU A 666 -4.31 14.58 38.50
N GLU A 667 -3.93 14.06 37.33
CA GLU A 667 -2.68 14.42 36.66
C GLU A 667 -2.72 15.83 36.07
N GLN A 668 -3.88 16.25 35.53
CA GLN A 668 -4.12 17.63 35.11
C GLN A 668 -4.05 18.59 36.31
N LEU A 669 -4.71 18.24 37.42
CA LEU A 669 -4.70 19.08 38.62
C LEU A 669 -3.28 19.30 39.14
N LYS A 670 -2.51 18.22 39.33
CA LYS A 670 -1.11 18.30 39.78
C LYS A 670 -0.26 19.19 38.88
N TYR A 671 -0.41 19.03 37.56
CA TYR A 671 0.32 19.83 36.59
C TYR A 671 -0.08 21.31 36.63
N ALA A 672 -1.39 21.59 36.69
CA ALA A 672 -1.94 22.94 36.73
C ALA A 672 -1.50 23.69 38.00
N GLU A 673 -1.56 23.05 39.17
CA GLU A 673 -1.09 23.61 40.45
C GLU A 673 0.41 23.93 40.40
N MET A 674 1.22 23.02 39.83
CA MET A 674 2.65 23.26 39.63
C MET A 674 2.89 24.49 38.75
N LYS A 675 2.22 24.59 37.59
CA LYS A 675 2.37 25.74 36.68
C LYS A 675 1.92 27.06 37.28
N VAL A 676 0.84 27.06 38.07
CA VAL A 676 0.37 28.25 38.78
C VAL A 676 1.38 28.69 39.84
N LYS A 677 1.98 27.74 40.57
CA LYS A 677 3.03 28.02 41.53
C LYS A 677 4.28 28.60 40.86
N ASP A 678 4.70 28.02 39.73
CA ASP A 678 5.83 28.52 38.94
C ASP A 678 5.58 29.95 38.41
N ALA A 679 4.32 30.28 38.11
CA ALA A 679 3.90 31.62 37.72
C ALA A 679 3.71 32.60 38.90
N GLY A 680 3.74 32.12 40.16
CA GLY A 680 3.54 32.94 41.36
C GLY A 680 2.10 33.43 41.56
N LEU A 681 1.09 32.71 41.04
CA LEU A 681 -0.31 33.14 41.01
C LEU A 681 -1.24 32.37 41.98
N GLN A 682 -0.69 31.59 42.90
CA GLN A 682 -1.45 30.74 43.83
C GLN A 682 -2.44 31.50 44.73
N ASP A 683 -2.24 32.80 44.95
CA ASP A 683 -3.14 33.62 45.78
C ASP A 683 -4.41 34.06 45.03
N ARG A 684 -4.43 33.88 43.70
CA ARG A 684 -5.50 34.32 42.79
C ARG A 684 -6.18 33.16 42.07
N ILE A 685 -5.47 32.06 41.86
CA ILE A 685 -5.95 30.88 41.15
C ILE A 685 -6.12 29.72 42.13
N LYS A 686 -7.32 29.14 42.12
CA LYS A 686 -7.67 27.95 42.87
C LYS A 686 -8.10 26.84 41.91
N PHE A 687 -7.56 25.63 42.09
CA PHE A 687 -8.04 24.46 41.37
C PHE A 687 -8.76 23.47 42.30
N LEU A 688 -9.76 22.78 41.78
CA LEU A 688 -10.53 21.76 42.51
C LEU A 688 -10.64 20.48 41.69
N LEU A 689 -10.38 19.34 42.35
CA LEU A 689 -10.74 18.03 41.82
C LEU A 689 -12.23 17.76 42.11
N CYS A 690 -13.13 18.31 41.31
CA CYS A 690 -14.57 18.11 41.51
C CYS A 690 -15.36 18.06 40.20
N ASP A 691 -16.50 17.39 40.26
CA ASP A 691 -17.50 17.44 39.19
C ASP A 691 -18.28 18.75 39.28
N TYR A 692 -18.64 19.35 38.13
CA TYR A 692 -19.41 20.60 38.10
C TYR A 692 -20.76 20.49 38.80
N ARG A 693 -21.35 19.28 38.84
CA ARG A 693 -22.62 18.98 39.55
C ARG A 693 -22.50 19.09 41.06
N GLN A 694 -21.29 19.12 41.59
CA GLN A 694 -20.99 19.19 43.03
C GLN A 694 -20.66 20.61 43.49
N LEU A 695 -20.67 21.61 42.60
CA LEU A 695 -20.39 22.99 42.96
C LEU A 695 -21.46 23.53 43.94
N PRO A 696 -21.04 24.28 44.97
CA PRO A 696 -21.95 24.83 45.98
C PRO A 696 -22.86 25.91 45.35
N LYS A 697 -24.17 25.66 45.34
CA LYS A 697 -25.17 26.55 44.72
C LYS A 697 -25.31 27.93 45.38
N ASN A 698 -24.79 28.09 46.60
CA ASN A 698 -24.78 29.36 47.34
C ASN A 698 -23.58 30.25 46.99
N TYR A 699 -22.63 29.78 46.19
CA TYR A 699 -21.51 30.57 45.70
C TYR A 699 -21.78 31.00 44.25
N LYS A 700 -21.45 32.25 43.92
CA LYS A 700 -21.70 32.83 42.60
C LYS A 700 -20.40 33.28 41.95
N TYR A 701 -20.27 33.05 40.66
CA TYR A 701 -19.16 33.47 39.82
C TYR A 701 -19.64 34.50 38.83
N ASP A 702 -18.85 35.54 38.59
CA ASP A 702 -19.20 36.61 37.65
C ASP A 702 -19.09 36.13 36.21
N ARG A 703 -18.16 35.21 35.94
CA ARG A 703 -17.90 34.66 34.60
C ARG A 703 -17.76 33.15 34.65
N ILE A 704 -18.29 32.47 33.64
CA ILE A 704 -18.04 31.05 33.42
C ILE A 704 -17.38 30.89 32.05
N ILE A 705 -16.32 30.09 31.98
CA ILE A 705 -15.71 29.64 30.73
C ILE A 705 -15.68 28.11 30.74
N SER A 706 -16.11 27.48 29.66
CA SER A 706 -16.04 26.02 29.49
C SER A 706 -15.54 25.72 28.09
N CYS A 707 -14.37 25.10 27.98
CA CYS A 707 -13.74 24.78 26.70
C CYS A 707 -13.75 23.29 26.46
N GLU A 708 -14.55 22.83 25.48
CA GLU A 708 -14.59 21.46 24.98
C GLU A 708 -14.80 20.41 26.09
N MET A 709 -15.54 20.80 27.13
CA MET A 709 -15.93 19.95 28.25
C MET A 709 -17.27 19.24 27.99
N ILE A 710 -18.20 19.90 27.29
CA ILE A 710 -19.58 19.41 27.15
C ILE A 710 -19.68 18.09 26.37
N GLU A 711 -18.68 17.78 25.57
CA GLU A 711 -18.47 16.51 24.86
C GLU A 711 -18.35 15.33 25.82
N ALA A 712 -17.90 15.57 27.06
CA ALA A 712 -17.81 14.57 28.13
C ALA A 712 -19.05 14.52 29.03
N VAL A 713 -20.05 15.38 28.83
CA VAL A 713 -21.28 15.40 29.65
C VAL A 713 -22.22 14.27 29.26
N GLY A 714 -22.34 13.96 27.96
CA GLY A 714 -23.31 12.99 27.46
C GLY A 714 -24.69 13.61 27.18
N HIS A 715 -25.44 13.00 26.26
CA HIS A 715 -26.70 13.55 25.75
C HIS A 715 -27.75 13.79 26.86
N GLU A 716 -27.82 12.87 27.81
CA GLU A 716 -28.82 12.81 28.88
C GLU A 716 -28.64 13.88 29.96
N TYR A 717 -27.46 14.51 30.03
CA TYR A 717 -27.08 15.41 31.12
C TYR A 717 -26.85 16.86 30.66
N MET A 718 -27.13 17.19 29.40
CA MET A 718 -26.90 18.54 28.87
C MET A 718 -27.83 19.58 29.52
N GLU A 719 -29.09 19.25 29.79
CA GLU A 719 -30.02 20.10 30.57
C GLU A 719 -29.47 20.37 31.97
N GLU A 720 -29.02 19.31 32.66
CA GLU A 720 -28.43 19.42 34.00
C GLU A 720 -27.18 20.31 33.99
N PHE A 721 -26.33 20.19 32.98
CA PHE A 721 -25.17 21.06 32.79
C PHE A 721 -25.54 22.55 32.73
N PHE A 722 -26.53 22.92 31.91
CA PHE A 722 -27.00 24.29 31.82
C PHE A 722 -27.68 24.75 33.12
N GLY A 723 -28.45 23.88 33.78
CA GLY A 723 -29.05 24.17 35.09
C GLY A 723 -28.00 24.42 36.19
N CYS A 724 -26.90 23.66 36.18
CA CYS A 724 -25.76 23.90 37.07
C CYS A 724 -25.11 25.27 36.79
N CYS A 725 -24.84 25.58 35.52
CA CYS A 725 -24.26 26.88 35.13
C CYS A 725 -25.16 28.06 35.54
N GLU A 726 -26.47 27.98 35.30
CA GLU A 726 -27.46 28.97 35.76
C GLU A 726 -27.39 29.15 37.28
N SER A 727 -27.27 28.05 38.02
CA SER A 727 -27.28 28.06 39.48
C SER A 727 -26.02 28.68 40.12
N VAL A 728 -24.89 28.75 39.41
CA VAL A 728 -23.63 29.29 39.95
C VAL A 728 -23.19 30.59 39.27
N LEU A 729 -23.84 31.02 38.18
CA LEU A 729 -23.55 32.31 37.55
C LEU A 729 -24.25 33.45 38.31
N ALA A 730 -23.50 34.53 38.61
CA ALA A 730 -24.00 35.79 39.17
C ALA A 730 -25.05 36.43 38.25
N GLU A 731 -25.90 37.32 38.77
CA GLU A 731 -27.06 37.86 38.06
C GLU A 731 -26.71 38.56 36.73
N ASP A 732 -25.66 39.37 36.75
CA ASP A 732 -25.05 40.09 35.62
C ASP A 732 -23.93 39.30 34.92
N GLY A 733 -23.80 38.01 35.23
CA GLY A 733 -22.72 37.18 34.72
C GLY A 733 -22.81 36.83 33.23
N ILE A 734 -21.67 36.45 32.67
CA ILE A 734 -21.50 36.01 31.27
C ILE A 734 -20.94 34.59 31.26
N PHE A 735 -21.48 33.73 30.40
CA PHE A 735 -21.01 32.36 30.21
C PHE A 735 -20.51 32.15 28.77
N VAL A 736 -19.26 31.75 28.61
CA VAL A 736 -18.66 31.37 27.32
C VAL A 736 -18.49 29.85 27.25
N LEU A 737 -19.05 29.24 26.21
CA LEU A 737 -18.95 27.80 25.93
C LEU A 737 -18.29 27.59 24.57
N GLN A 738 -17.15 26.88 24.56
CA GLN A 738 -16.56 26.32 23.35
C GLN A 738 -16.87 24.82 23.26
N PHE A 739 -17.27 24.31 22.10
CA PHE A 739 -17.56 22.88 21.93
C PHE A 739 -17.46 22.40 20.49
N ILE A 740 -16.96 21.18 20.32
CA ILE A 740 -17.02 20.43 19.06
C ILE A 740 -18.47 19.99 18.82
N SER A 741 -18.89 20.11 17.57
CA SER A 741 -20.25 19.83 17.15
C SER A 741 -20.31 18.89 15.96
N ILE A 742 -21.43 18.19 15.86
CA ILE A 742 -21.82 17.44 14.66
C ILE A 742 -23.05 18.09 14.02
N PRO A 743 -23.19 18.07 12.67
CA PRO A 743 -24.41 18.54 12.01
C PRO A 743 -25.67 17.88 12.55
N GLU A 744 -26.75 18.67 12.69
CA GLU A 744 -28.02 18.23 13.29
C GLU A 744 -28.57 16.95 12.67
N GLU A 745 -28.55 16.88 11.33
CA GLU A 745 -29.02 15.71 10.56
C GLU A 745 -28.30 14.39 10.90
N ARG A 746 -27.12 14.46 11.53
CA ARG A 746 -26.31 13.30 11.90
C ARG A 746 -26.31 13.03 13.40
N TYR A 747 -26.84 13.96 14.21
CA TYR A 747 -26.73 13.90 15.67
C TYR A 747 -27.38 12.65 16.26
N ASP A 748 -28.62 12.35 15.86
CA ASP A 748 -29.38 11.20 16.37
C ASP A 748 -28.73 9.86 16.02
N GLU A 749 -28.18 9.74 14.82
CA GLU A 749 -27.46 8.53 14.41
C GLU A 749 -26.16 8.39 15.20
N TYR A 750 -25.36 9.46 15.24
CA TYR A 750 -24.07 9.48 15.94
C TYR A 750 -24.19 9.14 17.42
N ARG A 751 -25.19 9.68 18.13
CA ARG A 751 -25.34 9.41 19.57
C ARG A 751 -25.73 7.95 19.85
N GLN A 752 -26.39 7.27 18.90
CA GLN A 752 -26.83 5.89 19.05
C GLN A 752 -25.80 4.85 18.55
N SER A 753 -24.77 5.28 17.82
CA SER A 753 -23.70 4.41 17.30
C SER A 753 -22.45 4.43 18.19
N SER A 754 -21.70 3.33 18.19
CA SER A 754 -20.30 3.32 18.65
C SER A 754 -19.38 3.44 17.44
N ASP A 755 -18.43 4.38 17.50
CA ASP A 755 -17.47 4.66 16.44
C ASP A 755 -16.03 4.56 16.97
N PHE A 756 -15.05 4.76 16.08
CA PHE A 756 -13.63 4.73 16.44
C PHE A 756 -13.31 5.64 17.63
N ILE A 757 -13.90 6.85 17.69
CA ILE A 757 -13.62 7.82 18.74
C ILE A 757 -14.08 7.29 20.10
N LYS A 758 -15.32 6.79 20.22
CA LYS A 758 -15.86 6.26 21.47
C LYS A 758 -15.19 4.97 21.94
N GLU A 759 -14.59 4.21 21.03
CA GLU A 759 -13.93 2.95 21.36
C GLU A 759 -12.45 3.10 21.72
N TYR A 760 -11.71 3.95 20.98
CA TYR A 760 -10.26 4.00 21.08
C TYR A 760 -9.72 5.27 21.75
N ILE A 761 -10.43 6.40 21.66
CA ILE A 761 -9.89 7.71 22.06
C ILE A 761 -10.64 8.30 23.26
N PHE A 762 -11.94 8.55 23.13
CA PHE A 762 -12.79 9.21 24.12
C PHE A 762 -13.99 8.34 24.53
N PRO A 763 -13.79 7.33 25.42
CA PRO A 763 -14.88 6.51 25.93
C PRO A 763 -15.96 7.36 26.60
N GLY A 764 -17.22 7.17 26.19
CA GLY A 764 -18.36 7.93 26.73
C GLY A 764 -18.54 9.33 26.14
N GLY A 765 -17.69 9.76 25.20
CA GLY A 765 -17.83 11.03 24.51
C GLY A 765 -19.12 11.11 23.68
N CYS A 766 -19.73 12.30 23.65
CA CYS A 766 -20.92 12.61 22.88
C CYS A 766 -20.84 14.04 22.34
N LEU A 767 -20.49 14.19 21.06
CA LEU A 767 -20.56 15.47 20.36
C LEU A 767 -22.01 15.96 20.25
N PRO A 768 -22.37 17.15 20.78
CA PRO A 768 -23.67 17.75 20.57
C PRO A 768 -23.83 18.31 19.14
N SER A 769 -25.06 18.64 18.77
CA SER A 769 -25.32 19.60 17.69
C SER A 769 -25.57 21.01 18.27
N LEU A 770 -25.44 22.05 17.45
CA LEU A 770 -25.76 23.41 17.87
C LEU A 770 -27.25 23.52 18.30
N ALA A 771 -28.17 22.87 17.58
CA ALA A 771 -29.58 22.86 17.95
C ALA A 771 -29.80 22.18 19.30
N ARG A 772 -29.14 21.05 19.57
CA ARG A 772 -29.18 20.37 20.87
C ARG A 772 -28.68 21.24 22.02
N ILE A 773 -27.58 21.97 21.81
CA ILE A 773 -27.05 22.91 22.82
C ILE A 773 -28.07 23.99 23.14
N THR A 774 -28.62 24.64 22.11
CA THR A 774 -29.60 25.71 22.32
C THR A 774 -30.90 25.21 22.97
N SER A 775 -31.33 23.98 22.67
CA SER A 775 -32.54 23.40 23.29
C SER A 775 -32.30 23.02 24.76
N ALA A 776 -31.16 22.42 25.09
CA ALA A 776 -30.77 22.11 26.47
C ALA A 776 -30.71 23.39 27.33
N MET A 777 -30.06 24.43 26.78
CA MET A 777 -29.94 25.74 27.41
C MET A 777 -31.34 26.32 27.70
N ALA A 778 -32.20 26.41 26.69
CA ALA A 778 -33.53 27.00 26.84
C ALA A 778 -34.43 26.22 27.82
N ALA A 779 -34.24 24.91 27.94
CA ALA A 779 -35.04 24.07 28.82
C ALA A 779 -34.67 24.19 30.31
N SER A 780 -33.47 24.64 30.65
CA SER A 780 -32.93 24.56 32.03
C SER A 780 -32.26 25.83 32.54
N SER A 781 -32.31 26.92 31.78
CA SER A 781 -31.72 28.20 32.17
C SER A 781 -32.55 29.38 31.65
N ARG A 782 -32.24 30.59 32.13
CA ARG A 782 -32.76 31.85 31.57
C ARG A 782 -31.80 32.43 30.54
N PHE A 783 -30.84 31.65 30.07
CA PHE A 783 -29.81 32.15 29.18
C PHE A 783 -30.35 32.50 27.79
N CYS A 784 -29.78 33.56 27.21
CA CYS A 784 -29.94 33.92 25.82
C CYS A 784 -28.58 33.95 25.13
N VAL A 785 -28.56 33.58 23.84
CA VAL A 785 -27.36 33.61 23.01
C VAL A 785 -27.08 35.05 22.59
N GLU A 786 -25.90 35.56 22.93
CA GLU A 786 -25.41 36.86 22.45
C GLU A 786 -24.58 36.74 21.18
N HIS A 787 -23.77 35.71 21.10
CA HIS A 787 -22.78 35.55 20.04
C HIS A 787 -22.55 34.07 19.74
N VAL A 788 -22.38 33.73 18.47
CA VAL A 788 -22.00 32.39 17.99
C VAL A 788 -20.97 32.54 16.89
N GLU A 789 -19.86 31.81 17.00
CA GLU A 789 -18.84 31.75 15.97
C GLU A 789 -18.39 30.31 15.77
N ASN A 790 -18.21 29.90 14.52
CA ASN A 790 -17.70 28.59 14.14
C ASN A 790 -16.20 28.68 13.84
N ILE A 791 -15.37 28.15 14.72
CA ILE A 791 -13.92 28.06 14.57
C ILE A 791 -13.46 26.70 14.04
N GLY A 792 -14.39 25.83 13.58
CA GLY A 792 -14.10 24.43 13.24
C GLY A 792 -12.98 24.23 12.21
N ILE A 793 -12.80 25.14 11.25
CA ILE A 793 -11.72 25.02 10.26
C ILE A 793 -10.32 25.16 10.89
N HIS A 794 -10.19 25.89 12.00
CA HIS A 794 -8.93 26.00 12.72
C HIS A 794 -8.56 24.70 13.43
N TYR A 795 -9.54 23.86 13.75
CA TYR A 795 -9.29 22.55 14.35
C TYR A 795 -8.61 21.60 13.33
N TYR A 796 -8.95 21.71 12.04
CA TYR A 796 -8.22 20.99 11.01
C TYR A 796 -6.71 21.30 11.08
N GLN A 797 -6.34 22.58 11.10
CA GLN A 797 -4.93 22.99 11.18
C GLN A 797 -4.28 22.56 12.49
N THR A 798 -4.99 22.70 13.62
CA THR A 798 -4.54 22.23 14.94
C THR A 798 -4.17 20.75 14.90
N LEU A 799 -5.03 19.89 14.34
CA LEU A 799 -4.80 18.45 14.22
C LEU A 799 -3.66 18.10 13.25
N ARG A 800 -3.46 18.89 12.19
CA ARG A 800 -2.31 18.72 11.29
C ARG A 800 -1.00 18.97 12.02
N LEU A 801 -0.91 20.05 12.79
CA LEU A 801 0.28 20.39 13.58
C LEU A 801 0.54 19.37 14.68
N TRP A 802 -0.50 18.92 15.40
CA TRP A 802 -0.37 17.84 16.38
C TRP A 802 0.15 16.55 15.75
N ARG A 803 -0.40 16.14 14.60
CA ARG A 803 0.09 14.96 13.89
C ARG A 803 1.54 15.11 13.47
N GLN A 804 1.91 16.27 12.91
CA GLN A 804 3.29 16.54 12.51
C GLN A 804 4.26 16.42 13.69
N ASN A 805 3.94 17.05 14.82
CA ASN A 805 4.76 16.99 16.03
C ASN A 805 4.83 15.55 16.59
N PHE A 806 3.70 14.83 16.59
CA PHE A 806 3.64 13.43 17.03
C PHE A 806 4.54 12.53 16.18
N LEU A 807 4.46 12.66 14.84
CA LEU A 807 5.29 11.89 13.91
C LEU A 807 6.78 12.24 14.04
N ALA A 808 7.12 13.51 14.25
CA ALA A 808 8.49 13.95 14.48
C ALA A 808 9.10 13.38 15.78
N ASN A 809 8.26 12.99 16.75
CA ASN A 809 8.69 12.49 18.06
C ASN A 809 8.42 10.98 18.27
N GLN A 810 8.14 10.20 17.22
CA GLN A 810 7.82 8.76 17.32
C GLN A 810 8.84 7.94 18.12
N SER A 811 10.14 8.20 17.95
CA SER A 811 11.18 7.49 18.70
C SER A 811 11.13 7.78 20.20
N LYS A 812 10.80 9.01 20.60
CA LYS A 812 10.61 9.38 22.01
C LYS A 812 9.37 8.73 22.59
N ILE A 813 8.28 8.69 21.81
CA ILE A 813 7.02 8.04 22.20
C ILE A 813 7.22 6.54 22.43
N LEU A 814 7.98 5.86 21.57
CA LEU A 814 8.40 4.46 21.81
C LEU A 814 9.21 4.33 23.10
N GLY A 815 10.12 5.27 23.36
CA GLY A 815 10.93 5.32 24.59
C GLY A 815 10.10 5.46 25.88
N LEU A 816 8.91 6.07 25.81
CA LEU A 816 7.94 6.14 26.92
C LEU A 816 7.13 4.84 27.13
N GLY A 817 7.32 3.82 26.29
CA GLY A 817 6.63 2.53 26.37
C GLY A 817 5.37 2.43 25.50
N PHE A 818 5.04 3.44 24.69
CA PHE A 818 3.91 3.42 23.77
C PHE A 818 4.30 2.77 22.44
N ASN A 819 3.81 1.54 22.20
CA ASN A 819 4.16 0.75 21.03
C ASN A 819 3.62 1.31 19.70
N GLU A 820 4.01 0.71 18.57
CA GLU A 820 3.57 1.16 17.25
C GLU A 820 2.05 1.09 17.03
N LYS A 821 1.35 0.14 17.67
CA LYS A 821 -0.12 0.08 17.57
C LYS A 821 -0.74 1.34 18.17
N PHE A 822 -0.23 1.78 19.32
CA PHE A 822 -0.63 3.04 19.93
C PHE A 822 -0.38 4.22 18.99
N GLN A 823 0.80 4.28 18.36
CA GLN A 823 1.12 5.35 17.41
C GLN A 823 0.18 5.36 16.21
N ARG A 824 -0.14 4.21 15.62
CA ARG A 824 -1.10 4.10 14.52
C ARG A 824 -2.52 4.47 14.96
N THR A 825 -2.93 4.14 16.18
CA THR A 825 -4.21 4.59 16.73
C THR A 825 -4.29 6.12 16.80
N TRP A 826 -3.22 6.78 17.26
CA TRP A 826 -3.18 8.25 17.34
C TRP A 826 -3.04 8.93 15.98
N GLU A 827 -2.27 8.36 15.06
CA GLU A 827 -2.21 8.84 13.68
C GLU A 827 -3.58 8.77 13.00
N TYR A 828 -4.30 7.65 13.18
CA TYR A 828 -5.67 7.49 12.70
C TYR A 828 -6.61 8.53 13.31
N TYR A 829 -6.51 8.77 14.62
CA TYR A 829 -7.29 9.80 15.31
C TYR A 829 -7.10 11.19 14.72
N PHE A 830 -5.85 11.63 14.52
CA PHE A 830 -5.59 12.97 13.99
C PHE A 830 -6.18 13.15 12.59
N ASP A 831 -5.94 12.20 11.68
CA ASP A 831 -6.43 12.31 10.30
C ASP A 831 -7.94 12.11 10.18
N TYR A 832 -8.53 11.23 11.01
CA TYR A 832 -9.97 11.01 11.07
C TYR A 832 -10.70 12.28 11.49
N CYS A 833 -10.26 12.94 12.58
CA CYS A 833 -10.85 14.19 13.04
C CYS A 833 -10.56 15.34 12.07
N ALA A 834 -9.34 15.43 11.53
CA ALA A 834 -8.97 16.48 10.57
C ALA A 834 -9.83 16.41 9.31
N ALA A 835 -10.07 15.22 8.76
CA ALA A 835 -11.00 15.02 7.66
C ALA A 835 -12.42 15.50 8.02
N GLY A 836 -12.89 15.20 9.24
CA GLY A 836 -14.18 15.64 9.75
C GLY A 836 -14.35 17.17 9.71
N PHE A 837 -13.39 17.90 10.27
CA PHE A 837 -13.40 19.37 10.27
C PHE A 837 -13.21 19.97 8.88
N LYS A 838 -12.29 19.44 8.08
CA LYS A 838 -12.01 19.95 6.72
C LYS A 838 -13.20 19.81 5.78
N THR A 839 -14.03 18.79 6.01
CA THR A 839 -15.25 18.52 5.23
C THR A 839 -16.51 19.12 5.84
N CYS A 840 -16.38 19.90 6.93
CA CYS A 840 -17.50 20.49 7.68
C CYS A 840 -18.51 19.45 8.21
N THR A 841 -18.07 18.20 8.36
CA THR A 841 -18.87 17.14 8.99
C THR A 841 -18.68 17.10 10.50
N LEU A 842 -17.73 17.88 10.99
CA LEU A 842 -17.57 18.37 12.36
C LEU A 842 -17.44 19.91 12.32
N GLY A 843 -17.92 20.58 13.35
CA GLY A 843 -17.71 22.01 13.59
C GLY A 843 -17.18 22.26 15.00
N ASN A 844 -16.75 23.47 15.31
CA ASN A 844 -16.41 23.85 16.68
C ASN A 844 -16.94 25.26 16.92
N TYR A 845 -17.78 25.43 17.93
CA TYR A 845 -18.47 26.70 18.18
C TYR A 845 -17.98 27.34 19.46
N GLN A 846 -17.76 28.66 19.44
CA GLN A 846 -17.72 29.49 20.63
C GLN A 846 -19.03 30.27 20.76
N VAL A 847 -19.76 30.03 21.85
CA VAL A 847 -21.05 30.65 22.13
C VAL A 847 -20.97 31.46 23.41
N VAL A 848 -21.47 32.69 23.36
CA VAL A 848 -21.58 33.58 24.52
C VAL A 848 -23.03 33.64 24.95
N PHE A 849 -23.27 33.38 26.23
CA PHE A 849 -24.56 33.39 26.87
C PHE A 849 -24.63 34.46 27.96
N SER A 850 -25.79 35.09 28.08
CA SER A 850 -26.14 35.99 29.19
C SER A 850 -27.61 35.87 29.54
N ARG A 851 -28.18 36.82 30.28
CA ARG A 851 -29.61 36.85 30.62
C ARG A 851 -30.32 38.04 29.95
N PRO A 852 -31.63 37.91 29.65
CA PRO A 852 -32.43 39.05 29.23
C PRO A 852 -32.32 40.20 30.22
N GLY A 853 -31.96 41.40 29.73
CA GLY A 853 -31.80 42.60 30.55
C GLY A 853 -30.47 42.69 31.30
N ASN A 854 -29.50 41.81 31.05
CA ASN A 854 -28.17 41.92 31.65
C ASN A 854 -27.47 43.21 31.19
N VAL A 855 -27.24 44.15 32.10
CA VAL A 855 -26.58 45.43 31.77
C VAL A 855 -25.13 45.26 31.32
N ALA A 856 -24.44 44.21 31.76
CA ALA A 856 -23.09 43.88 31.29
C ALA A 856 -23.08 43.48 29.81
N ALA A 857 -24.23 43.04 29.27
CA ALA A 857 -24.44 42.72 27.87
C ALA A 857 -24.62 43.95 26.98
N LEU A 858 -25.10 45.07 27.52
CA LEU A 858 -25.56 46.25 26.78
C LEU A 858 -24.45 47.16 26.25
N GLY A 859 -23.18 46.85 26.55
CA GLY A 859 -22.03 47.60 26.07
C GLY A 859 -21.90 47.59 24.54
N ASP A 860 -21.15 48.55 23.99
CA ASP A 860 -20.90 48.66 22.55
C ASP A 860 -20.15 47.40 22.04
N PRO A 861 -20.78 46.57 21.18
CA PRO A 861 -20.17 45.33 20.70
C PRO A 861 -18.94 45.57 19.80
N TYR A 862 -18.64 46.82 19.43
CA TYR A 862 -17.52 47.20 18.57
C TYR A 862 -16.34 47.83 19.32
N LYS A 863 -16.41 48.02 20.65
CA LYS A 863 -15.41 48.78 21.42
C LYS A 863 -14.23 48.00 22.01
N THR A 864 -14.08 46.71 21.74
CA THR A 864 -12.96 45.90 22.25
C THR A 864 -11.70 45.90 21.38
N CYS A 865 -11.57 46.77 20.37
CA CYS A 865 -10.42 46.72 19.44
C CYS A 865 -9.52 47.97 19.38
N LEU A 866 -9.67 48.97 20.26
CA LEU A 866 -8.87 50.19 20.18
C LEU A 866 -8.55 50.78 21.57
N THR A 867 -7.59 50.18 22.29
CA THR A 867 -6.65 50.92 23.15
C THR A 867 -5.40 50.09 23.40
N ALA A 868 -4.45 50.15 22.47
CA ALA A 868 -3.03 49.98 22.74
C ALA A 868 -2.31 51.09 21.96
N ASN A 869 -2.01 52.19 22.65
CA ASN A 869 -0.95 53.13 22.27
C ASN A 869 0.32 52.71 22.99
#